data_AF-A0A0S4JDT6-F1
#
_entry.id   AF-A0A0S4JDT6-F1
#
_cell.length_a   1.000
_cell.length_b   1.000
_cell.length_c   1.000
_cell.angle_alpha   90.00
_cell.angle_beta   90.00
_cell.angle_gamma   90.00
#
_symmetry.space_group_name_H-M   'P 1'
#
loop_
_entity.id
_entity.type
_entity.pdbx_description
1 polymer ?
#
loop_
_entity_poly.entity_id
_entity_poly.type
_entity_poly.pdbx_seq_one_letter_code
_entity_poly.pdbx_strand_id
1 'polypeptide(L)'
;MSLLTPGVWECKNCYTRNVRKLERCSRCDCVNPLILSPLQASSVRSATYAVLDASNSGPSITSYGRDVDPTVRQLVPGSSPSPSRQRSQLSPGRTSPPRESAGLSAPPFRSVEVLFSPSSPFQRRPSPPSSAASPSAAFASYTAQQNATLHSQLTQAIAAHRSLMHEYAELNTVCDRHEDTIDRLRRDLVALDSVYRAAKQDAEAARGSLDAEKSATLEDRKRLEQRCEHLEREVEEREKLWRGKSSLIDSLQREKDASVLELRDAFAKERSEWNERIQGLELDLRSLHAEYKAQQTQYLTQSAEQQRLFASEREQYTESSQKLLRELSSSHHSALSKMTEEVSNTKELSSLLAKKEREMLQERVDHEQTMRIDAERRRERDTSDTKLELERVRQSLETVTKQRDELLSEATFQLEIVSELRTEKAACKAELSALRIAASSVQQSAAFAAAGPPISTILDGAIPNTLRAPQRSATTSPIPSLETRPHADAEERRRLEQQVKELTDALEESYQHSATLEGTLEQLRTEILDEKRSHQESLVALRSRNEQLEADVAKLRDELATQLSAPSPPASTTTAPDHETIAQYAQDVLRLERTIADLQRSMTTVQNDFADECADNEASKIHHEEQERALQQRLAASARRVEELQNSLADQQGENTKLVEECEALRVAMSDMEQSYADALSAVAPQ
;
A
#
# COMPACT_ATOMS: atom_id res chain seq x y z
N MET A 1 -23.08 -22.71 60.80
CA MET A 1 -23.44 -23.21 59.46
C MET A 1 -23.61 -22.00 58.56
N SER A 2 -22.51 -21.55 57.94
CA SER A 2 -22.16 -21.75 56.52
C SER A 2 -23.04 -20.85 55.61
N LEU A 3 -22.65 -19.58 55.40
CA LEU A 3 -21.74 -19.05 54.36
C LEU A 3 -22.36 -18.92 52.96
N LEU A 4 -22.70 -17.68 52.59
CA LEU A 4 -22.25 -16.92 51.40
C LEU A 4 -23.37 -16.05 50.81
N THR A 5 -23.23 -14.74 51.02
CA THR A 5 -23.94 -13.64 50.36
C THR A 5 -23.16 -13.21 49.11
N PRO A 6 -23.81 -12.95 47.96
CA PRO A 6 -23.13 -12.34 46.82
C PRO A 6 -23.12 -10.81 46.95
N GLY A 7 -21.93 -10.22 46.85
CA GLY A 7 -21.71 -8.78 46.84
C GLY A 7 -22.19 -8.14 45.53
N VAL A 8 -22.97 -7.07 45.68
CA VAL A 8 -23.37 -6.16 44.59
C VAL A 8 -22.18 -5.26 44.27
N TRP A 9 -21.69 -5.28 43.03
CA TRP A 9 -20.70 -4.32 42.54
C TRP A 9 -21.42 -3.05 42.06
N GLU A 10 -21.34 -1.98 42.84
CA GLU A 10 -21.88 -0.67 42.49
C GLU A 10 -20.87 0.11 41.62
N CYS A 11 -21.24 0.40 40.37
CA CYS A 11 -20.49 1.33 39.52
C CYS A 11 -20.83 2.77 39.93
N LYS A 12 -19.90 3.44 40.63
CA LYS A 12 -20.06 4.81 41.17
C LYS A 12 -20.27 5.93 40.13
N ASN A 13 -20.10 5.68 38.83
CA ASN A 13 -20.14 6.74 37.80
C ASN A 13 -21.51 6.97 37.12
N CYS A 14 -22.55 6.21 37.46
CA CYS A 14 -23.87 6.34 36.80
C CYS A 14 -24.97 7.04 37.62
N TYR A 15 -24.66 7.61 38.80
CA TYR A 15 -25.71 8.00 39.76
C TYR A 15 -26.26 9.44 39.66
N THR A 16 -26.12 10.15 38.53
CA THR A 16 -26.74 11.49 38.40
C THR A 16 -27.41 11.74 37.06
N ARG A 17 -28.57 11.11 36.81
CA ARG A 17 -29.73 11.80 36.18
C ARG A 17 -30.96 10.90 36.10
N ASN A 18 -32.08 11.45 36.54
CA ASN A 18 -33.40 10.84 36.51
C ASN A 18 -33.96 10.74 35.08
N VAL A 19 -34.34 9.51 34.73
CA VAL A 19 -35.62 9.09 34.13
C VAL A 19 -35.85 9.26 32.60
N ARG A 20 -36.05 8.07 32.02
CA ARG A 20 -36.85 7.64 30.85
C ARG A 20 -36.17 7.55 29.48
N LYS A 21 -36.07 6.27 29.08
CA LYS A 21 -35.85 5.71 27.74
C LYS A 21 -34.47 6.03 27.16
N LEU A 22 -33.62 5.00 27.09
CA LEU A 22 -32.71 4.81 25.98
C LEU A 22 -32.17 3.38 25.97
N GLU A 23 -32.28 2.78 24.79
CA GLU A 23 -31.43 1.69 24.32
C GLU A 23 -29.96 2.14 24.39
N ARG A 24 -29.10 1.26 24.89
CA ARG A 24 -27.62 1.27 24.84
C ARG A 24 -26.88 2.56 25.27
N CYS A 25 -26.15 2.45 26.39
CA CYS A 25 -25.10 3.41 26.77
C CYS A 25 -23.83 3.16 25.95
N SER A 26 -23.48 4.06 25.02
CA SER A 26 -22.34 3.95 24.09
C SER A 26 -20.97 4.28 24.71
N ARG A 27 -20.83 4.29 26.05
CA ARG A 27 -19.63 4.80 26.71
C ARG A 27 -18.92 3.82 27.64
N CYS A 28 -19.39 2.58 27.79
CA CYS A 28 -18.71 1.63 28.69
C CYS A 28 -18.65 0.16 28.25
N ASP A 29 -19.14 -0.26 27.08
CA ASP A 29 -18.96 -1.62 26.51
C ASP A 29 -18.97 -2.79 27.52
N CYS A 30 -19.87 -2.73 28.51
CA CYS A 30 -20.03 -3.80 29.49
C CYS A 30 -21.01 -4.83 28.90
N VAL A 31 -20.49 -5.83 28.20
CA VAL A 31 -21.27 -7.01 27.81
C VAL A 31 -21.32 -7.97 29.01
N ASN A 32 -22.53 -8.34 29.40
CA ASN A 32 -22.83 -9.28 30.48
C ASN A 32 -22.54 -10.72 30.00
N PRO A 33 -21.56 -11.48 30.54
CA PRO A 33 -21.20 -12.78 30.00
C PRO A 33 -21.65 -13.91 30.93
N LEU A 34 -22.95 -14.25 30.94
CA LEU A 34 -23.43 -15.48 31.56
C LEU A 34 -24.69 -15.99 30.83
N ILE A 35 -24.69 -17.29 30.48
CA ILE A 35 -25.82 -18.16 30.03
C ILE A 35 -26.04 -18.10 28.48
N LEU A 36 -25.78 -19.09 27.61
CA LEU A 36 -25.68 -20.57 27.69
C LEU A 36 -24.89 -21.19 26.51
N SER A 37 -24.36 -22.39 26.76
CA SER A 37 -23.68 -23.33 25.86
C SER A 37 -24.64 -24.10 24.89
N PRO A 38 -24.13 -24.93 23.96
CA PRO A 38 -24.75 -25.23 22.66
C PRO A 38 -25.59 -26.51 22.66
N LEU A 39 -26.53 -26.63 21.71
CA LEU A 39 -26.94 -27.87 21.02
C LEU A 39 -27.98 -27.56 19.93
N GLN A 40 -27.71 -28.06 18.73
CA GLN A 40 -28.65 -28.43 17.65
C GLN A 40 -29.70 -27.41 17.18
N ALA A 41 -29.59 -26.95 15.93
CA ALA A 41 -30.47 -27.38 14.84
C ALA A 41 -30.46 -26.39 13.67
N SER A 42 -30.34 -26.99 12.49
CA SER A 42 -30.51 -26.47 11.15
C SER A 42 -31.81 -25.70 10.88
N SER A 43 -31.74 -24.83 9.86
CA SER A 43 -32.79 -24.52 8.88
C SER A 43 -33.87 -23.50 9.25
N VAL A 44 -34.24 -22.75 8.21
CA VAL A 44 -35.42 -21.88 8.05
C VAL A 44 -35.36 -20.54 8.77
N ARG A 45 -35.11 -19.46 8.02
CA ARG A 45 -35.99 -18.26 8.01
C ARG A 45 -36.00 -17.60 6.63
N SER A 46 -36.93 -18.08 5.80
CA SER A 46 -37.66 -17.22 4.86
C SER A 46 -38.42 -16.14 5.64
N ALA A 47 -38.43 -14.95 5.04
CA ALA A 47 -39.54 -14.01 4.93
C ALA A 47 -40.49 -13.84 6.13
N THR A 48 -40.55 -12.62 6.68
CA THR A 48 -41.74 -11.74 6.68
C THR A 48 -41.45 -10.54 7.57
N TYR A 49 -41.50 -9.32 7.02
CA TYR A 49 -42.42 -8.25 7.45
C TYR A 49 -42.29 -7.11 6.45
N ALA A 50 -43.38 -6.92 5.70
CA ALA A 50 -43.60 -5.86 4.74
C ALA A 50 -44.50 -4.79 5.37
N VAL A 51 -44.21 -3.53 5.03
CA VAL A 51 -45.12 -2.39 4.78
C VAL A 51 -45.97 -1.86 5.94
N LEU A 52 -45.75 -0.58 6.28
CA LEU A 52 -46.80 0.44 6.45
C LEU A 52 -46.23 1.86 6.21
N ASP A 53 -46.78 2.46 5.15
CA ASP A 53 -47.14 3.86 4.88
C ASP A 53 -46.12 5.01 4.71
N ALA A 54 -46.16 5.51 3.48
CA ALA A 54 -45.68 6.78 2.96
C ALA A 54 -46.64 7.93 3.28
N SER A 55 -46.12 9.15 3.47
CA SER A 55 -46.76 10.44 3.15
C SER A 55 -45.77 11.60 3.40
N ASN A 56 -45.09 12.08 2.35
CA ASN A 56 -44.99 13.52 2.05
C ASN A 56 -44.25 13.79 0.73
N SER A 57 -44.97 14.46 -0.17
CA SER A 57 -44.62 15.10 -1.46
C SER A 57 -43.47 16.11 -1.33
N GLY A 58 -42.41 16.07 -2.16
CA GLY A 58 -42.32 16.74 -3.48
C GLY A 58 -41.42 18.00 -3.40
N PRO A 59 -40.75 18.51 -4.47
CA PRO A 59 -41.02 18.24 -5.88
C PRO A 59 -39.82 17.71 -6.70
N SER A 60 -40.22 17.21 -7.86
CA SER A 60 -39.49 16.78 -9.05
C SER A 60 -38.42 17.75 -9.59
N ILE A 61 -37.27 17.18 -9.99
CA ILE A 61 -36.50 17.66 -11.15
C ILE A 61 -36.32 16.47 -12.09
N THR A 62 -36.93 16.61 -13.28
CA THR A 62 -36.73 15.76 -14.45
C THR A 62 -35.43 16.16 -15.15
N SER A 63 -34.48 15.22 -15.31
CA SER A 63 -33.58 15.19 -16.46
C SER A 63 -32.93 13.81 -16.62
N TYR A 64 -33.27 13.14 -17.72
CA TYR A 64 -32.39 12.31 -18.57
C TYR A 64 -31.04 11.94 -17.94
N GLY A 65 -30.77 10.70 -17.54
CA GLY A 65 -30.68 9.56 -18.44
C GLY A 65 -29.29 9.52 -19.09
N ARG A 66 -28.37 8.75 -18.50
CA ARG A 66 -27.32 7.93 -19.14
C ARG A 66 -26.32 7.41 -18.11
N ASP A 67 -26.48 6.13 -17.76
CA ASP A 67 -25.45 5.32 -17.14
C ASP A 67 -24.28 5.13 -18.11
N VAL A 68 -23.05 5.35 -17.65
CA VAL A 68 -21.83 5.14 -18.44
C VAL A 68 -20.83 4.32 -17.63
N ASP A 69 -20.39 3.21 -18.24
CA ASP A 69 -19.36 2.27 -17.79
C ASP A 69 -17.96 2.90 -17.80
N PRO A 70 -17.13 2.76 -16.75
CA PRO A 70 -15.73 3.12 -16.83
C PRO A 70 -14.89 1.89 -17.19
N THR A 71 -14.46 1.81 -18.44
CA THR A 71 -13.25 1.05 -18.79
C THR A 71 -12.38 1.90 -19.72
N VAL A 72 -11.26 2.41 -19.20
CA VAL A 72 -10.20 2.99 -20.02
C VAL A 72 -8.84 2.50 -19.52
N ARG A 73 -8.21 1.70 -20.37
CA ARG A 73 -6.77 1.44 -20.40
C ARG A 73 -6.00 2.63 -20.94
N GLN A 74 -4.80 2.77 -20.41
CA GLN A 74 -3.81 3.82 -20.68
C GLN A 74 -3.25 3.75 -22.12
N LEU A 75 -2.87 4.91 -22.64
CA LEU A 75 -2.05 5.09 -23.84
C LEU A 75 -0.69 5.66 -23.44
N VAL A 76 0.35 5.06 -24.02
CA VAL A 76 1.78 5.39 -23.93
C VAL A 76 2.04 6.81 -24.47
N PRO A 77 2.85 7.66 -23.81
CA PRO A 77 3.29 8.91 -24.40
C PRO A 77 4.42 8.67 -25.40
N GLY A 78 4.17 9.10 -26.64
CA GLY A 78 5.17 9.22 -27.69
C GLY A 78 6.17 10.34 -27.39
N SER A 79 7.41 10.03 -27.71
CA SER A 79 8.61 10.87 -27.72
C SER A 79 8.48 12.18 -28.48
N SER A 80 9.14 13.23 -27.99
CA SER A 80 9.59 14.40 -28.76
C SER A 80 10.88 14.97 -28.12
N PRO A 81 11.72 15.68 -28.91
CA PRO A 81 13.16 15.43 -28.98
C PRO A 81 14.02 16.32 -28.07
N SER A 82 15.13 15.76 -27.58
CA SER A 82 16.19 16.51 -26.88
C SER A 82 17.32 16.94 -27.83
N PRO A 83 17.96 18.11 -27.62
CA PRO A 83 18.90 18.68 -28.56
C PRO A 83 20.29 18.03 -28.49
N SER A 84 20.89 17.93 -29.67
CA SER A 84 22.20 17.38 -29.99
C SER A 84 23.34 17.85 -29.06
N ARG A 85 24.01 16.90 -28.41
CA ARG A 85 25.33 17.10 -27.79
C ARG A 85 26.35 16.17 -28.46
N GLN A 86 27.26 16.79 -29.20
CA GLN A 86 28.40 16.14 -29.85
C GLN A 86 29.26 15.37 -28.83
N ARG A 87 29.52 14.08 -29.07
CA ARG A 87 30.75 13.40 -28.64
C ARG A 87 31.19 12.33 -29.65
N SER A 88 32.29 12.69 -30.31
CA SER A 88 33.45 11.90 -30.71
C SER A 88 33.33 10.40 -30.99
N GLN A 89 33.74 10.09 -32.23
CA GLN A 89 34.05 8.78 -32.77
C GLN A 89 35.29 8.17 -32.09
N LEU A 90 35.22 6.90 -31.71
CA LEU A 90 36.37 6.00 -31.61
C LEU A 90 35.99 4.62 -32.17
N SER A 91 36.88 4.11 -33.02
CA SER A 91 36.73 3.00 -33.97
C SER A 91 36.63 1.59 -33.35
N PRO A 92 36.13 0.59 -34.10
CA PRO A 92 35.95 -0.78 -33.60
C PRO A 92 37.22 -1.63 -33.75
N GLY A 93 37.60 -2.33 -32.69
CA GLY A 93 38.77 -3.21 -32.66
C GLY A 93 38.41 -4.65 -32.26
N ARG A 94 38.19 -5.48 -33.29
CA ARG A 94 38.56 -6.91 -33.42
C ARG A 94 38.18 -7.93 -32.33
N THR A 95 37.43 -8.92 -32.82
CA THR A 95 37.12 -10.26 -32.28
C THR A 95 38.34 -11.18 -32.09
N SER A 96 38.27 -12.09 -31.10
CA SER A 96 38.95 -13.41 -31.04
C SER A 96 38.28 -14.31 -29.97
N PRO A 97 38.30 -15.65 -30.08
CA PRO A 97 37.24 -16.58 -29.63
C PRO A 97 37.48 -17.25 -28.26
N PRO A 98 36.46 -17.92 -27.65
CA PRO A 98 36.65 -18.63 -26.39
C PRO A 98 37.27 -20.02 -26.62
N ARG A 99 38.23 -20.35 -25.76
CA ARG A 99 38.95 -21.61 -25.71
C ARG A 99 38.29 -22.53 -24.69
N GLU A 100 38.03 -23.76 -25.11
CA GLU A 100 37.67 -24.89 -24.25
C GLU A 100 38.78 -25.19 -23.23
N SER A 101 38.41 -25.38 -21.96
CA SER A 101 39.17 -26.23 -21.04
C SER A 101 38.30 -26.63 -19.83
N ALA A 102 37.85 -27.88 -19.89
CA ALA A 102 37.79 -28.89 -18.84
C ALA A 102 37.74 -28.43 -17.36
N GLY A 103 36.61 -28.70 -16.70
CA GLY A 103 36.51 -28.74 -15.25
C GLY A 103 36.49 -30.18 -14.73
N LEU A 104 37.66 -30.69 -14.33
CA LEU A 104 37.79 -31.79 -13.40
C LEU A 104 38.45 -31.26 -12.12
N SER A 105 37.67 -31.31 -11.03
CA SER A 105 38.07 -31.61 -9.64
C SER A 105 39.31 -30.92 -9.05
N ALA A 106 39.10 -30.02 -8.08
CA ALA A 106 39.74 -30.09 -6.74
C ALA A 106 39.29 -28.90 -5.87
N PRO A 107 39.10 -29.10 -4.54
CA PRO A 107 38.59 -28.08 -3.61
C PRO A 107 39.72 -27.17 -3.10
N PRO A 108 39.39 -25.99 -2.53
CA PRO A 108 40.24 -25.38 -1.52
C PRO A 108 39.50 -25.31 -0.18
N PHE A 109 39.93 -26.10 0.80
CA PHE A 109 40.83 -25.68 1.87
C PHE A 109 40.22 -24.64 2.82
N ARG A 110 39.79 -25.17 3.98
CA ARG A 110 39.68 -24.43 5.24
C ARG A 110 41.00 -23.70 5.51
N SER A 111 40.91 -22.38 5.68
CA SER A 111 41.97 -21.61 6.32
C SER A 111 41.54 -21.30 7.75
N VAL A 112 42.27 -21.90 8.67
CA VAL A 112 42.33 -21.56 10.10
C VAL A 112 43.16 -20.29 10.18
N GLU A 113 42.56 -19.16 10.57
CA GLU A 113 43.34 -17.99 10.98
C GLU A 113 43.68 -18.05 12.46
N VAL A 114 44.98 -18.25 12.67
CA VAL A 114 45.69 -18.22 13.94
C VAL A 114 46.02 -16.75 14.28
N LEU A 115 45.53 -16.32 15.44
CA LEU A 115 46.15 -15.42 16.41
C LEU A 115 47.32 -14.52 15.93
N PHE A 116 47.08 -13.21 15.87
CA PHE A 116 48.12 -12.20 16.13
C PHE A 116 47.56 -11.06 17.00
N SER A 117 47.83 -11.16 18.30
CA SER A 117 47.79 -10.04 19.25
C SER A 117 49.10 -9.25 19.16
N PRO A 118 49.08 -7.91 19.12
CA PRO A 118 50.23 -7.12 19.55
C PRO A 118 50.10 -6.83 21.05
N SER A 119 50.97 -7.45 21.84
CA SER A 119 51.18 -7.14 23.25
C SER A 119 51.86 -5.78 23.39
N SER A 120 51.28 -4.88 24.19
CA SER A 120 51.98 -3.73 24.78
C SER A 120 51.92 -3.84 26.31
N PRO A 121 53.06 -3.80 27.03
CA PRO A 121 53.10 -4.03 28.47
C PRO A 121 53.04 -2.70 29.22
N PHE A 122 51.84 -2.29 29.62
CA PHE A 122 51.66 -1.41 30.78
C PHE A 122 50.50 -1.93 31.61
N GLN A 123 50.81 -2.85 32.53
CA GLN A 123 49.91 -3.22 33.61
C GLN A 123 49.69 -2.00 34.51
N ARG A 124 48.65 -1.21 34.22
CA ARG A 124 48.00 -0.42 35.26
C ARG A 124 47.15 -1.38 36.08
N ARG A 125 47.58 -1.55 37.33
CA ARG A 125 46.88 -2.17 38.44
C ARG A 125 45.37 -1.85 38.36
N PRO A 126 44.45 -2.83 38.38
CA PRO A 126 43.03 -2.54 38.44
C PRO A 126 42.74 -1.86 39.78
N SER A 127 42.36 -0.59 39.73
CA SER A 127 41.79 0.12 40.87
C SER A 127 40.51 -0.62 41.30
N PRO A 128 40.25 -0.75 42.62
CA PRO A 128 38.97 -1.30 43.08
C PRO A 128 37.82 -0.49 42.47
N PRO A 129 36.69 -1.12 42.12
CA PRO A 129 35.56 -0.43 41.53
C PRO A 129 35.11 0.67 42.50
N SER A 130 35.28 1.92 42.07
CA SER A 130 34.64 3.06 42.71
C SER A 130 33.13 2.79 42.70
N SER A 131 32.55 2.66 43.89
CA SER A 131 31.21 2.19 44.17
C SER A 131 30.10 3.19 43.79
N ALA A 132 30.26 3.92 42.69
CA ALA A 132 29.34 4.96 42.25
C ALA A 132 29.20 5.04 40.71
N ALA A 133 29.43 3.95 39.98
CA ALA A 133 28.94 3.87 38.61
C ALA A 133 27.41 3.73 38.65
N SER A 134 26.70 4.78 38.26
CA SER A 134 25.24 4.82 38.27
C SER A 134 24.66 3.61 37.53
N PRO A 135 23.69 2.87 38.11
CA PRO A 135 23.08 1.67 37.50
C PRO A 135 22.48 1.94 36.11
N SER A 136 22.20 3.20 35.78
CA SER A 136 21.78 3.67 34.46
C SER A 136 22.78 3.37 33.34
N ALA A 137 24.10 3.46 33.57
CA ALA A 137 25.10 3.25 32.52
C ALA A 137 25.26 1.77 32.12
N ALA A 138 25.19 0.86 33.11
CA ALA A 138 25.22 -0.58 32.87
C ALA A 138 23.96 -1.05 32.11
N PHE A 139 22.80 -0.47 32.43
CA PHE A 139 21.54 -0.75 31.72
C PHE A 139 21.55 -0.26 30.26
N ALA A 140 22.07 0.95 30.01
CA ALA A 140 22.24 1.47 28.66
C ALA A 140 23.20 0.61 27.81
N SER A 141 24.29 0.12 28.41
CA SER A 141 25.22 -0.80 27.73
C SER A 141 24.57 -2.15 27.38
N TYR A 142 23.78 -2.72 28.29
CA TYR A 142 23.10 -4.00 28.07
C TYR A 142 22.05 -3.91 26.95
N THR A 143 21.21 -2.86 27.00
CA THR A 143 20.20 -2.61 25.97
C THR A 143 20.81 -2.32 24.60
N ALA A 144 21.91 -1.57 24.53
CA ALA A 144 22.64 -1.36 23.28
C ALA A 144 23.19 -2.67 22.68
N GLN A 145 23.73 -3.56 23.51
CA GLN A 145 24.26 -4.85 23.08
C GLN A 145 23.15 -5.80 22.57
N GLN A 146 22.00 -5.84 23.25
CA GLN A 146 20.83 -6.59 22.78
C GLN A 146 20.29 -6.05 21.45
N ASN A 147 20.15 -4.72 21.32
CA ASN A 147 19.69 -4.10 20.08
C ASN A 147 20.64 -4.39 18.92
N ALA A 148 21.96 -4.36 19.13
CA ALA A 148 22.93 -4.72 18.11
C ALA A 148 22.79 -6.19 17.66
N THR A 149 22.50 -7.09 18.60
CA THR A 149 22.30 -8.53 18.30
C THR A 149 21.04 -8.76 17.48
N LEU A 150 19.92 -8.14 17.88
CA LEU A 150 18.66 -8.20 17.12
C LEU A 150 18.81 -7.61 15.72
N HIS A 151 19.51 -6.48 15.59
CA HIS A 151 19.72 -5.84 14.30
C HIS A 151 20.59 -6.70 13.37
N SER A 152 21.61 -7.39 13.91
CA SER A 152 22.41 -8.35 13.15
C SER A 152 21.59 -9.53 12.66
N GLN A 153 20.72 -10.09 13.50
CA GLN A 153 19.84 -11.20 13.13
C GLN A 153 18.84 -10.79 12.05
N LEU A 154 18.22 -9.61 12.18
CA LEU A 154 17.31 -9.07 11.17
C LEU A 154 18.02 -8.87 9.82
N THR A 155 19.25 -8.36 9.85
CA THR A 155 20.04 -8.14 8.63
C THR A 155 20.38 -9.45 7.93
N GLN A 156 20.77 -10.49 8.68
CA GLN A 156 21.01 -11.83 8.13
C GLN A 156 19.73 -12.44 7.53
N ALA A 157 18.59 -12.25 8.19
CA ALA A 157 17.31 -12.75 7.72
C ALA A 157 16.87 -12.05 6.41
N ILE A 158 17.04 -10.72 6.31
CA ILE A 158 16.80 -9.95 5.08
C ILE A 158 17.72 -10.43 3.95
N ALA A 159 19.00 -10.66 4.22
CA ALA A 159 19.95 -11.15 3.22
C ALA A 159 19.57 -12.55 2.70
N ALA A 160 19.16 -13.47 3.60
CA ALA A 160 18.68 -14.80 3.22
C ALA A 160 17.42 -14.72 2.34
N HIS A 161 16.46 -13.85 2.70
CA HIS A 161 15.26 -13.64 1.90
C HIS A 161 15.57 -13.10 0.49
N ARG A 162 16.50 -12.14 0.38
CA ARG A 162 16.95 -11.63 -0.93
C ARG A 162 17.59 -12.72 -1.80
N SER A 163 18.36 -13.63 -1.20
CA SER A 163 18.93 -14.78 -1.91
C SER A 163 17.86 -15.70 -2.48
N LEU A 164 16.82 -16.01 -1.69
CA LEU A 164 15.70 -16.84 -2.12
C LEU A 164 14.85 -16.18 -3.20
N MET A 165 14.63 -14.86 -3.12
CA MET A 165 13.96 -14.11 -4.18
C MET A 165 14.76 -14.10 -5.49
N HIS A 166 16.10 -14.16 -5.43
CA HIS A 166 16.93 -14.32 -6.62
C HIS A 166 16.80 -15.72 -7.23
N GLU A 167 16.85 -16.79 -6.42
CA GLU A 167 16.62 -18.16 -6.90
C GLU A 167 15.23 -18.30 -7.54
N TYR A 168 14.22 -17.64 -6.96
CA TYR A 168 12.88 -17.60 -7.55
C TYR A 168 12.86 -16.90 -8.90
N ALA A 169 13.51 -15.75 -9.01
CA ALA A 169 13.60 -15.04 -10.28
C ALA A 169 14.26 -15.90 -11.36
N GLU A 170 15.35 -16.61 -11.02
CA GLU A 170 16.01 -17.54 -11.93
C GLU A 170 15.05 -18.65 -12.39
N LEU A 171 14.32 -19.27 -11.46
CA LEU A 171 13.39 -20.35 -11.83
C LEU A 171 12.20 -19.84 -12.65
N ASN A 172 11.73 -18.62 -12.39
CA ASN A 172 10.68 -18.00 -13.18
C ASN A 172 11.15 -17.80 -14.64
N THR A 173 12.41 -17.40 -14.86
CA THR A 173 12.96 -17.33 -16.23
C THR A 173 13.03 -18.69 -16.93
N VAL A 174 13.18 -19.80 -16.19
CA VAL A 174 13.14 -21.15 -16.75
C VAL A 174 11.71 -21.51 -17.16
N CYS A 175 10.72 -21.19 -16.32
CA CYS A 175 9.31 -21.35 -16.66
C CYS A 175 8.91 -20.56 -17.92
N ASP A 176 9.36 -19.31 -18.02
CA ASP A 176 9.11 -18.46 -19.20
C ASP A 176 9.72 -19.08 -20.48
N ARG A 177 10.95 -19.60 -20.39
CA ARG A 177 11.59 -20.30 -21.54
C ARG A 177 10.84 -21.56 -21.95
N HIS A 178 10.30 -22.31 -21.00
CA HIS A 178 9.47 -23.48 -21.30
C HIS A 178 8.16 -23.07 -21.97
N GLU A 179 7.51 -22.00 -21.50
CA GLU A 179 6.28 -21.46 -22.09
C GLU A 179 6.51 -20.98 -23.53
N ASP A 180 7.58 -20.22 -23.77
CA ASP A 180 8.01 -19.81 -25.11
C ASP A 180 8.26 -20.99 -26.05
N THR A 181 8.80 -22.09 -25.51
CA THR A 181 9.08 -23.31 -26.27
C THR A 181 7.79 -24.05 -26.58
N ILE A 182 6.88 -24.17 -25.62
CA ILE A 182 5.55 -24.76 -25.80
C ILE A 182 4.77 -23.97 -26.85
N ASP A 183 4.78 -22.64 -26.81
CA ASP A 183 4.06 -21.80 -27.76
C ASP A 183 4.66 -21.83 -29.17
N ARG A 184 5.98 -22.00 -29.29
CA ARG A 184 6.62 -22.32 -30.58
C ARG A 184 6.15 -23.67 -31.11
N LEU A 185 6.13 -24.71 -30.28
CA LEU A 185 5.69 -26.05 -30.67
C LEU A 185 4.19 -26.09 -31.03
N ARG A 186 3.34 -25.33 -30.33
CA ARG A 186 1.91 -25.17 -30.66
C ARG A 186 1.71 -24.53 -32.03
N ARG A 187 2.44 -23.44 -32.33
CA ARG A 187 2.41 -22.80 -33.66
C ARG A 187 2.86 -23.76 -34.75
N ASP A 188 3.93 -24.51 -34.50
CA ASP A 188 4.41 -25.55 -35.40
C ASP A 188 3.37 -26.65 -35.65
N LEU A 189 2.64 -27.08 -34.61
CA LEU A 189 1.58 -28.08 -34.75
C LEU A 189 0.42 -27.56 -35.58
N VAL A 190 0.01 -26.29 -35.39
CA VAL A 190 -1.04 -25.66 -36.21
C VAL A 190 -0.60 -25.56 -37.68
N ALA A 191 0.65 -25.18 -37.92
CA ALA A 191 1.22 -25.16 -39.27
C ALA A 191 1.25 -26.57 -39.89
N LEU A 192 1.67 -27.59 -39.13
CA LEU A 192 1.73 -28.97 -39.60
C LEU A 192 0.33 -29.55 -39.88
N ASP A 193 -0.66 -29.21 -39.06
CA ASP A 193 -2.06 -29.63 -39.22
C ASP A 193 -2.69 -29.03 -40.49
N SER A 194 -2.40 -27.76 -40.81
CA SER A 194 -2.86 -27.17 -42.07
C SER A 194 -2.26 -27.87 -43.30
N VAL A 195 -0.96 -28.18 -43.24
CA VAL A 195 -0.22 -28.92 -44.28
C VAL A 195 -0.71 -30.38 -44.40
N TYR A 196 -1.04 -31.02 -43.27
CA TYR A 196 -1.62 -32.36 -43.23
C TYR A 196 -3.01 -32.39 -43.87
N ARG A 197 -3.89 -31.43 -43.54
CA ARG A 197 -5.23 -31.33 -44.14
C ARG A 197 -5.16 -31.09 -45.64
N ALA A 198 -4.25 -30.22 -46.11
CA ALA A 198 -4.06 -30.00 -47.54
C ALA A 198 -3.61 -31.28 -48.26
N ALA A 199 -2.60 -31.98 -47.73
CA ALA A 199 -2.13 -33.25 -48.31
C ALA A 199 -3.22 -34.34 -48.30
N LYS A 200 -4.04 -34.38 -47.24
CA LYS A 200 -5.18 -35.31 -47.16
C LYS A 200 -6.24 -34.99 -48.21
N GLN A 201 -6.59 -33.72 -48.40
CA GLN A 201 -7.52 -33.28 -49.44
C GLN A 201 -6.99 -33.59 -50.85
N ASP A 202 -5.69 -33.37 -51.10
CA ASP A 202 -5.05 -33.71 -52.37
C ASP A 202 -5.06 -35.22 -52.64
N ALA A 203 -4.84 -36.04 -51.60
CA ALA A 203 -4.92 -37.50 -51.69
C ALA A 203 -6.36 -37.98 -51.96
N GLU A 204 -7.35 -37.40 -51.27
CA GLU A 204 -8.77 -37.69 -51.48
C GLU A 204 -9.23 -37.27 -52.89
N ALA A 205 -8.77 -36.11 -53.38
CA ALA A 205 -9.04 -35.63 -54.74
C ALA A 205 -8.39 -36.53 -55.80
N ALA A 206 -7.14 -36.95 -55.60
CA ALA A 206 -6.45 -37.89 -56.49
C ALA A 206 -7.18 -39.25 -56.55
N ARG A 207 -7.67 -39.74 -55.40
CA ARG A 207 -8.47 -40.96 -55.31
C ARG A 207 -9.82 -40.84 -56.02
N GLY A 208 -10.51 -39.72 -55.84
CA GLY A 208 -11.76 -39.43 -56.56
C GLY A 208 -11.55 -39.33 -58.08
N SER A 209 -10.43 -38.77 -58.52
CA SER A 209 -10.04 -38.75 -59.94
C SER A 209 -9.78 -40.15 -60.50
N LEU A 210 -9.09 -41.00 -59.73
CA LEU A 210 -8.84 -42.41 -60.08
C LEU A 210 -10.17 -43.18 -60.26
N ASP A 211 -11.15 -42.95 -59.38
CA ASP A 211 -12.45 -43.62 -59.43
C ASP A 211 -13.34 -43.12 -60.58
N ALA A 212 -13.18 -41.85 -60.98
CA ALA A 212 -13.90 -41.21 -62.08
C ALA A 212 -13.34 -41.61 -63.46
N GLU A 213 -12.03 -41.79 -63.59
CA GLU A 213 -11.34 -42.13 -64.84
C GLU A 213 -11.36 -43.64 -65.17
N LYS A 214 -12.56 -44.24 -65.22
CA LYS A 214 -12.72 -45.64 -65.69
C LYS A 214 -12.34 -45.85 -67.16
N SER A 215 -12.13 -44.77 -67.92
CA SER A 215 -11.75 -44.76 -69.35
C SER A 215 -10.32 -44.30 -69.63
N ALA A 216 -9.50 -44.00 -68.62
CA ALA A 216 -8.12 -43.56 -68.82
C ALA A 216 -7.19 -44.73 -69.21
N THR A 217 -6.05 -44.40 -69.83
CA THR A 217 -5.08 -45.41 -70.23
C THR A 217 -4.47 -46.10 -68.99
N LEU A 218 -4.11 -47.37 -69.13
CA LEU A 218 -3.51 -48.16 -68.03
C LEU A 218 -2.24 -47.49 -67.44
N GLU A 219 -1.57 -46.65 -68.23
CA GLU A 219 -0.36 -45.93 -67.82
C GLU A 219 -0.66 -44.73 -66.92
N ASP A 220 -1.74 -43.99 -67.22
CA ASP A 220 -2.22 -42.87 -66.38
C ASP A 220 -2.73 -43.39 -65.03
N ARG A 221 -3.42 -44.53 -65.03
CA ARG A 221 -3.87 -45.20 -63.81
C ARG A 221 -2.69 -45.61 -62.91
N LYS A 222 -1.62 -46.19 -63.48
CA LYS A 222 -0.41 -46.53 -62.71
C LYS A 222 0.29 -45.30 -62.14
N ARG A 223 0.33 -44.18 -62.87
CA ARG A 223 0.90 -42.92 -62.37
C ARG A 223 0.07 -42.33 -61.22
N LEU A 224 -1.26 -42.40 -61.32
CA LEU A 224 -2.16 -41.98 -60.24
C LEU A 224 -2.03 -42.89 -59.01
N GLU A 225 -1.96 -44.21 -59.17
CA GLU A 225 -1.73 -45.16 -58.08
C GLU A 225 -0.39 -44.87 -57.37
N GLN A 226 0.70 -44.66 -58.11
CA GLN A 226 2.00 -44.27 -57.54
C GLN A 226 1.96 -42.93 -56.80
N ARG A 227 1.18 -41.96 -57.31
CA ARG A 227 0.99 -40.66 -56.64
C ARG A 227 0.19 -40.80 -55.35
N CYS A 228 -0.87 -41.60 -55.35
CA CYS A 228 -1.65 -41.90 -54.14
C CYS A 228 -0.78 -42.58 -53.07
N GLU A 229 -0.02 -43.62 -53.43
CA GLU A 229 0.90 -44.30 -52.50
C GLU A 229 1.98 -43.36 -51.94
N HIS A 230 2.47 -42.42 -52.75
CA HIS A 230 3.44 -41.42 -52.31
C HIS A 230 2.82 -40.45 -51.31
N LEU A 231 1.62 -39.92 -51.59
CA LEU A 231 0.91 -39.02 -50.70
C LEU A 231 0.49 -39.71 -49.38
N GLU A 232 0.06 -40.97 -49.43
CA GLU A 232 -0.24 -41.75 -48.22
C GLU A 232 1.00 -41.91 -47.33
N ARG A 233 2.18 -42.18 -47.90
CA ARG A 233 3.45 -42.20 -47.15
C ARG A 233 3.80 -40.85 -46.54
N GLU A 234 3.62 -39.74 -47.27
CA GLU A 234 3.86 -38.39 -46.72
C GLU A 234 2.90 -38.05 -45.57
N VAL A 235 1.63 -38.46 -45.67
CA VAL A 235 0.61 -38.30 -44.62
C VAL A 235 1.01 -39.08 -43.37
N GLU A 236 1.44 -40.34 -43.50
CA GLU A 236 1.91 -41.16 -42.38
C GLU A 236 3.17 -40.58 -41.70
N GLU A 237 4.14 -40.09 -42.47
CA GLU A 237 5.34 -39.44 -41.93
C GLU A 237 4.99 -38.16 -41.17
N ARG A 238 4.08 -37.34 -41.71
CA ARG A 238 3.59 -36.13 -41.03
C ARG A 238 2.80 -36.44 -39.78
N GLU A 239 1.99 -37.50 -39.78
CA GLU A 239 1.27 -37.94 -38.58
C GLU A 239 2.22 -38.40 -37.47
N LYS A 240 3.30 -39.12 -37.82
CA LYS A 240 4.37 -39.49 -36.87
C LYS A 240 5.04 -38.25 -36.26
N LEU A 241 5.37 -37.25 -37.09
CA LEU A 241 5.93 -35.98 -36.62
C LEU A 241 4.96 -35.22 -35.70
N TRP A 242 3.67 -35.18 -36.05
CA TRP A 242 2.63 -34.55 -35.25
C TRP A 242 2.52 -35.20 -33.87
N ARG A 243 2.42 -36.54 -33.81
CA ARG A 243 2.38 -37.30 -32.56
C ARG A 243 3.65 -37.08 -31.72
N GLY A 244 4.82 -37.06 -32.37
CA GLY A 244 6.10 -36.76 -31.70
C GLY A 244 6.10 -35.38 -31.04
N LYS A 245 5.74 -34.33 -31.79
CA LYS A 245 5.66 -32.95 -31.26
C LYS A 245 4.60 -32.81 -30.15
N SER A 246 3.43 -33.43 -30.30
CA SER A 246 2.39 -33.44 -29.26
C SER A 246 2.90 -34.10 -27.97
N SER A 247 3.60 -35.24 -28.07
CA SER A 247 4.15 -35.92 -26.89
C SER A 247 5.24 -35.10 -26.18
N LEU A 248 6.02 -34.31 -26.94
CA LEU A 248 7.03 -33.41 -26.39
C LEU A 248 6.39 -32.24 -25.63
N ILE A 249 5.30 -31.67 -26.15
CA ILE A 249 4.54 -30.63 -25.44
C ILE A 249 4.01 -31.18 -24.12
N ASP A 250 3.40 -32.37 -24.13
CA ASP A 250 2.89 -32.97 -22.89
C ASP A 250 4.00 -33.25 -21.87
N SER A 251 5.20 -33.63 -22.33
CA SER A 251 6.36 -33.82 -21.46
C SER A 251 6.84 -32.51 -20.84
N LEU A 252 7.02 -31.46 -21.65
CA LEU A 252 7.45 -30.15 -21.19
C LEU A 252 6.42 -29.51 -20.25
N GLN A 253 5.12 -29.72 -20.50
CA GLN A 253 4.06 -29.24 -19.63
C GLN A 253 4.14 -29.92 -18.25
N ARG A 254 4.32 -31.25 -18.19
CA ARG A 254 4.49 -31.96 -16.91
C ARG A 254 5.73 -31.51 -16.15
N GLU A 255 6.83 -31.23 -16.86
CA GLU A 255 8.06 -30.72 -16.25
C GLU A 255 7.84 -29.30 -15.68
N LYS A 256 7.20 -28.41 -16.43
CA LYS A 256 6.78 -27.08 -15.94
C LYS A 256 5.89 -27.21 -14.69
N ASP A 257 4.85 -28.03 -14.75
CA ASP A 257 3.92 -28.21 -13.63
C ASP A 257 4.62 -28.78 -12.38
N ALA A 258 5.57 -29.71 -12.57
CA ALA A 258 6.40 -30.24 -11.49
C ALA A 258 7.30 -29.17 -10.87
N SER A 259 8.00 -28.37 -11.68
CA SER A 259 8.84 -27.26 -11.17
C SER A 259 8.03 -26.20 -10.43
N VAL A 260 6.82 -25.88 -10.90
CA VAL A 260 5.91 -24.95 -10.22
C VAL A 260 5.45 -25.51 -8.87
N LEU A 261 5.16 -26.81 -8.78
CA LEU A 261 4.82 -27.48 -7.52
C LEU A 261 5.99 -27.46 -6.53
N GLU A 262 7.20 -27.80 -6.99
CA GLU A 262 8.41 -27.76 -6.15
C GLU A 262 8.68 -26.36 -5.58
N LEU A 263 8.52 -25.32 -6.40
CA LEU A 263 8.61 -23.93 -5.93
C LEU A 263 7.55 -23.62 -4.88
N ARG A 264 6.29 -23.98 -5.16
CA ARG A 264 5.18 -23.69 -4.25
C ARG A 264 5.41 -24.33 -2.88
N ASP A 265 5.90 -25.56 -2.86
CA ASP A 265 6.20 -26.29 -1.62
C ASP A 265 7.41 -25.67 -0.91
N ALA A 266 8.45 -25.25 -1.64
CA ALA A 266 9.59 -24.51 -1.08
C ALA A 266 9.15 -23.19 -0.44
N PHE A 267 8.30 -22.41 -1.09
CA PHE A 267 7.73 -21.17 -0.53
C PHE A 267 6.85 -21.43 0.68
N ALA A 268 6.00 -22.46 0.63
CA ALA A 268 5.15 -22.81 1.76
C ALA A 268 6.00 -23.16 2.98
N LYS A 269 7.08 -23.92 2.78
CA LYS A 269 8.05 -24.25 3.82
C LYS A 269 8.77 -23.01 4.35
N GLU A 270 9.34 -22.19 3.49
CA GLU A 270 10.07 -20.98 3.91
C GLU A 270 9.15 -20.01 4.65
N ARG A 271 7.92 -19.81 4.16
CA ARG A 271 6.90 -18.99 4.83
C ARG A 271 6.56 -19.54 6.22
N SER A 272 6.49 -20.87 6.38
CA SER A 272 6.28 -21.48 7.68
C SER A 272 7.45 -21.25 8.64
N GLU A 273 8.69 -21.38 8.17
CA GLU A 273 9.90 -21.09 8.96
C GLU A 273 9.99 -19.61 9.36
N TRP A 274 9.61 -18.70 8.46
CA TRP A 274 9.53 -17.27 8.75
C TRP A 274 8.46 -16.96 9.81
N ASN A 275 7.28 -17.55 9.69
CA ASN A 275 6.22 -17.38 10.69
C ASN A 275 6.66 -17.89 12.06
N GLU A 276 7.34 -19.02 12.13
CA GLU A 276 7.91 -19.55 13.38
C GLU A 276 8.96 -18.60 13.97
N ARG A 277 9.85 -18.03 13.14
CA ARG A 277 10.84 -17.04 13.59
C ARG A 277 10.19 -15.76 14.09
N ILE A 278 9.16 -15.24 13.40
CA ILE A 278 8.41 -14.06 13.83
C ILE A 278 7.73 -14.32 15.17
N GLN A 279 7.07 -15.48 15.33
CA GLN A 279 6.46 -15.87 16.61
C GLN A 279 7.50 -15.97 17.74
N GLY A 280 8.69 -16.50 17.45
CA GLY A 280 9.81 -16.52 18.37
C GLY A 280 10.24 -15.11 18.80
N LEU A 281 10.45 -14.21 17.85
CA LEU A 281 10.82 -12.82 18.14
C LEU A 281 9.72 -12.05 18.89
N GLU A 282 8.45 -12.30 18.59
CA GLU A 282 7.33 -11.73 19.36
C GLU A 282 7.33 -12.20 20.82
N LEU A 283 7.61 -13.48 21.05
CA LEU A 283 7.73 -14.05 22.40
C LEU A 283 8.91 -13.41 23.15
N ASP A 284 10.07 -13.27 22.50
CA ASP A 284 11.25 -12.64 23.07
C ASP A 284 10.99 -11.16 23.41
N LEU A 285 10.33 -10.42 22.51
CA LEU A 285 9.94 -9.02 22.76
C LEU A 285 8.94 -8.89 23.90
N ARG A 286 7.96 -9.80 24.01
CA ARG A 286 7.03 -9.82 25.15
C ARG A 286 7.75 -10.12 26.45
N SER A 287 8.72 -11.04 26.44
CA SER A 287 9.56 -11.34 27.61
C SER A 287 10.39 -10.12 28.04
N LEU A 288 11.09 -9.50 27.10
CA LEU A 288 11.87 -8.27 27.32
C LEU A 288 11.02 -7.11 27.85
N HIS A 289 9.81 -6.93 27.31
CA HIS A 289 8.89 -5.91 27.78
C HIS A 289 8.39 -6.19 29.21
N ALA A 290 8.16 -7.46 29.55
CA ALA A 290 7.81 -7.88 30.90
C ALA A 290 8.96 -7.62 31.89
N GLU A 291 10.20 -7.95 31.52
CA GLU A 291 11.40 -7.65 32.29
C GLU A 291 11.59 -6.14 32.51
N TYR A 292 11.43 -5.34 31.45
CA TYR A 292 11.49 -3.88 31.54
C TYR A 292 10.42 -3.32 32.49
N LYS A 293 9.17 -3.81 32.39
CA LYS A 293 8.10 -3.41 33.32
C LYS A 293 8.40 -3.81 34.76
N ALA A 294 8.98 -4.99 34.99
CA ALA A 294 9.39 -5.42 36.32
C ALA A 294 10.48 -4.51 36.89
N GLN A 295 11.50 -4.18 36.10
CA GLN A 295 12.57 -3.26 36.50
C GLN A 295 12.06 -1.83 36.75
N GLN A 296 11.15 -1.33 35.90
CA GLN A 296 10.52 -0.03 36.09
C GLN A 296 9.73 0.03 37.40
N THR A 297 8.98 -1.04 37.71
CA THR A 297 8.21 -1.15 38.96
C THR A 297 9.15 -1.20 40.17
N GLN A 298 10.26 -1.94 40.07
CA GLN A 298 11.28 -1.99 41.12
C GLN A 298 11.91 -0.61 41.36
N TYR A 299 12.26 0.12 40.31
CA TYR A 299 12.81 1.48 40.42
C TYR A 299 11.83 2.45 41.07
N LEU A 300 10.56 2.44 40.66
CA LEU A 300 9.51 3.28 41.26
C LEU A 300 9.31 2.95 42.74
N THR A 301 9.37 1.67 43.10
CA THR A 301 9.26 1.22 44.51
C THR A 301 10.44 1.72 45.33
N GLN A 302 11.68 1.57 44.84
CA GLN A 302 12.89 2.10 45.49
C GLN A 302 12.85 3.62 45.63
N SER A 303 12.40 4.34 44.60
CA SER A 303 12.23 5.80 44.66
C SER A 303 11.19 6.21 45.70
N ALA A 304 10.07 5.48 45.80
CA ALA A 304 9.05 5.75 46.81
C ALA A 304 9.56 5.47 48.23
N GLU A 305 10.35 4.41 48.42
CA GLU A 305 11.01 4.12 49.70
C GLU A 305 12.03 5.21 50.08
N GLN A 306 12.86 5.67 49.14
CA GLN A 306 13.77 6.80 49.39
C GLN A 306 13.02 8.08 49.78
N GLN A 307 11.91 8.40 49.11
CA GLN A 307 11.08 9.55 49.47
C GLN A 307 10.47 9.40 50.87
N ARG A 308 10.06 8.20 51.28
CA ARG A 308 9.59 7.94 52.65
C ARG A 308 10.70 8.12 53.69
N LEU A 309 11.91 7.66 53.39
CA LEU A 309 13.07 7.87 54.27
C LEU A 309 13.35 9.37 54.43
N PHE A 310 13.41 10.14 53.32
CA PHE A 310 13.59 11.60 53.38
C PHE A 310 12.45 12.31 54.11
N ALA A 311 11.20 11.86 53.96
CA ALA A 311 10.08 12.39 54.71
C ALA A 311 10.24 12.15 56.22
N SER A 312 10.66 10.94 56.62
CA SER A 312 10.91 10.61 58.03
C SER A 312 12.08 11.40 58.63
N GLU A 313 13.16 11.61 57.86
CA GLU A 313 14.29 12.45 58.29
C GLU A 313 13.86 13.91 58.46
N ARG A 314 13.01 14.43 57.54
CA ARG A 314 12.43 15.77 57.68
C ARG A 314 11.56 15.88 58.91
N GLU A 315 10.69 14.89 59.17
CA GLU A 315 9.86 14.86 60.38
C GLU A 315 10.74 14.88 61.64
N GLN A 316 11.76 14.04 61.70
CA GLN A 316 12.71 14.01 62.82
C GLN A 316 13.46 15.34 62.99
N TYR A 317 13.83 16.00 61.90
CA TYR A 317 14.46 17.32 61.93
C TYR A 317 13.47 18.39 62.41
N THR A 318 12.20 18.33 61.99
CA THR A 318 11.16 19.25 62.47
C THR A 318 10.82 19.03 63.94
N GLU A 319 10.78 17.79 64.42
CA GLU A 319 10.59 17.50 65.84
C GLU A 319 11.77 18.01 66.67
N SER A 320 13.00 17.78 66.19
CA SER A 320 14.22 18.26 66.84
C SER A 320 14.28 19.79 66.87
N SER A 321 13.93 20.47 65.77
CA SER A 321 13.88 21.93 65.71
C SER A 321 12.76 22.51 66.57
N GLN A 322 11.58 21.89 66.59
CA GLN A 322 10.49 22.29 67.50
C GLN A 322 10.85 22.09 68.96
N LYS A 323 11.59 21.02 69.30
CA LYS A 323 12.11 20.79 70.66
C LYS A 323 13.10 21.87 71.05
N LEU A 324 14.08 22.19 70.18
CA LEU A 324 15.00 23.31 70.36
C LEU A 324 14.27 24.65 70.50
N LEU A 325 13.23 24.90 69.70
CA LEU A 325 12.40 26.11 69.80
C LEU A 325 11.63 26.16 71.12
N ARG A 326 11.13 25.04 71.64
CA ARG A 326 10.50 24.96 72.97
C ARG A 326 11.50 25.21 74.10
N GLU A 327 12.70 24.66 74.00
CA GLU A 327 13.79 24.91 74.95
C GLU A 327 14.21 26.39 74.93
N LEU A 328 14.44 26.95 73.74
CA LEU A 328 14.74 28.37 73.53
C LEU A 328 13.60 29.28 73.99
N SER A 329 12.34 28.96 73.69
CA SER A 329 11.20 29.78 74.10
C SER A 329 10.97 29.74 75.61
N SER A 330 11.21 28.59 76.27
CA SER A 330 11.17 28.49 77.73
C SER A 330 12.30 29.29 78.39
N SER A 331 13.50 29.26 77.80
CA SER A 331 14.64 30.08 78.22
C SER A 331 14.36 31.58 78.00
N HIS A 332 13.82 31.95 76.84
CA HIS A 332 13.41 33.32 76.54
C HIS A 332 12.26 33.79 77.41
N HIS A 333 11.26 32.96 77.72
CA HIS A 333 10.18 33.33 78.64
C HIS A 333 10.71 33.49 80.06
N SER A 334 11.68 32.68 80.50
CA SER A 334 12.35 32.88 81.79
C SER A 334 13.17 34.18 81.82
N ALA A 335 13.90 34.49 80.75
CA ALA A 335 14.67 35.73 80.60
C ALA A 335 13.77 36.97 80.45
N LEU A 336 12.71 36.88 79.66
CA LEU A 336 11.70 37.91 79.49
C LEU A 336 10.93 38.10 80.78
N SER A 337 10.53 37.06 81.52
CA SER A 337 9.87 37.22 82.83
C SER A 337 10.77 37.98 83.81
N LYS A 338 12.08 37.74 83.80
CA LYS A 338 13.06 38.54 84.58
C LYS A 338 13.16 39.98 84.08
N MET A 339 13.22 40.21 82.77
CA MET A 339 13.20 41.57 82.20
C MET A 339 11.85 42.28 82.37
N THR A 340 10.71 41.57 82.42
CA THR A 340 9.38 42.16 82.58
C THR A 340 9.17 42.59 84.03
N GLU A 341 9.84 41.92 84.97
CA GLU A 341 10.00 42.39 86.35
C GLU A 341 10.82 43.69 86.39
N GLU A 342 11.84 43.83 85.53
CA GLU A 342 12.67 45.04 85.40
C GLU A 342 12.02 46.18 84.55
N VAL A 343 11.11 45.87 83.63
CA VAL A 343 10.52 46.82 82.65
C VAL A 343 9.09 47.27 83.06
N SER A 344 8.65 46.96 84.27
CA SER A 344 7.42 47.55 84.85
C SER A 344 7.47 49.08 85.01
N ASN A 345 8.62 49.71 84.74
CA ASN A 345 8.74 51.14 84.50
C ASN A 345 9.16 51.41 83.04
N THR A 346 8.19 51.58 82.13
CA THR A 346 8.17 52.62 81.08
C THR A 346 7.03 52.38 80.09
N LYS A 347 5.98 53.20 80.19
CA LYS A 347 4.81 53.22 79.28
C LYS A 347 5.10 53.76 77.87
N GLU A 348 6.33 54.20 77.58
CA GLU A 348 6.68 54.86 76.32
C GLU A 348 7.16 53.89 75.22
N LEU A 349 7.68 52.71 75.58
CA LEU A 349 8.21 51.73 74.61
C LEU A 349 7.11 50.93 73.87
N SER A 350 5.96 50.70 74.50
CA SER A 350 4.83 49.98 73.91
C SER A 350 4.13 50.76 72.78
N SER A 351 4.16 52.09 72.86
CA SER A 351 3.63 53.00 71.83
C SER A 351 4.46 52.94 70.54
N LEU A 352 5.79 52.89 70.65
CA LEU A 352 6.69 52.85 69.50
C LEU A 352 6.69 51.49 68.79
N LEU A 353 6.58 50.38 69.54
CA LEU A 353 6.44 49.04 68.97
C LEU A 353 5.13 48.89 68.18
N ALA A 354 4.01 49.37 68.73
CA ALA A 354 2.72 49.33 68.04
C ALA A 354 2.70 50.17 66.76
N LYS A 355 3.49 51.25 66.70
CA LYS A 355 3.65 52.05 65.46
C LYS A 355 4.45 51.29 64.41
N LYS A 356 5.57 50.67 64.81
CA LYS A 356 6.45 49.92 63.90
C LYS A 356 5.81 48.64 63.36
N GLU A 357 4.96 47.98 64.14
CA GLU A 357 4.15 46.85 63.66
C GLU A 357 3.14 47.25 62.58
N ARG A 358 2.51 48.43 62.71
CA ARG A 358 1.62 48.94 61.67
C ARG A 358 2.36 49.29 60.38
N GLU A 359 3.56 49.85 60.49
CA GLU A 359 4.40 50.18 59.33
C GLU A 359 4.84 48.89 58.58
N MET A 360 5.28 47.85 59.28
CA MET A 360 5.62 46.57 58.63
C MET A 360 4.41 45.86 58.00
N LEU A 361 3.24 45.95 58.64
CA LEU A 361 2.01 45.39 58.06
C LEU A 361 1.59 46.14 56.80
N GLN A 362 1.77 47.47 56.79
CA GLN A 362 1.48 48.29 55.61
C GLN A 362 2.43 47.96 54.45
N GLU A 363 3.75 47.86 54.71
CA GLU A 363 4.73 47.45 53.69
C GLU A 363 4.43 46.07 53.10
N ARG A 364 3.93 45.14 53.92
CA ARG A 364 3.58 43.80 53.47
C ARG A 364 2.33 43.80 52.57
N VAL A 365 1.34 44.62 52.89
CA VAL A 365 0.14 44.83 52.06
C VAL A 365 0.52 45.47 50.72
N ASP A 366 1.39 46.48 50.74
CA ASP A 366 1.85 47.16 49.53
C ASP A 366 2.66 46.21 48.65
N HIS A 367 3.54 45.39 49.24
CA HIS A 367 4.29 44.36 48.50
C HIS A 367 3.37 43.29 47.88
N GLU A 368 2.35 42.83 48.61
CA GLU A 368 1.38 41.84 48.10
C GLU A 368 0.53 42.42 46.96
N GLN A 369 0.12 43.70 47.05
CA GLN A 369 -0.56 44.40 45.96
C GLN A 369 0.32 44.50 44.72
N THR A 370 1.60 44.80 44.89
CA THR A 370 2.55 44.89 43.78
C THR A 370 2.69 43.54 43.04
N MET A 371 2.80 42.45 43.79
CA MET A 371 2.89 41.09 43.23
C MET A 371 1.60 40.67 42.49
N ARG A 372 0.43 41.10 42.96
CA ARG A 372 -0.85 40.83 42.27
C ARG A 372 -0.94 41.56 40.93
N ILE A 373 -0.52 42.83 40.89
CA ILE A 373 -0.48 43.62 39.64
C ILE A 373 0.49 42.99 38.63
N ASP A 374 1.66 42.53 39.08
CA ASP A 374 2.64 41.87 38.19
C ASP A 374 2.14 40.51 37.69
N ALA A 375 1.40 39.76 38.50
CA ALA A 375 0.78 38.50 38.09
C ALA A 375 -0.34 38.73 37.05
N GLU A 376 -1.15 39.78 37.19
CA GLU A 376 -2.15 40.17 36.18
C GLU A 376 -1.50 40.60 34.86
N ARG A 377 -0.44 41.42 34.91
CA ARG A 377 0.32 41.82 33.71
C ARG A 377 1.00 40.66 32.99
N ARG A 378 1.28 39.55 33.68
CA ARG A 378 1.78 38.31 33.03
C ARG A 378 0.64 37.58 32.32
N ARG A 379 -0.53 37.44 32.96
CA ARG A 379 -1.72 36.85 32.32
C ARG A 379 -2.18 37.65 31.10
N GLU A 380 -2.10 38.97 31.14
CA GLU A 380 -2.42 39.83 29.99
C GLU A 380 -1.45 39.61 28.82
N ARG A 381 -0.16 39.40 29.10
CA ARG A 381 0.84 39.05 28.06
C ARG A 381 0.57 37.68 27.46
N ASP A 382 0.37 36.66 28.29
CA ASP A 382 0.10 35.29 27.83
C ASP A 382 -1.20 35.22 26.99
N THR A 383 -2.23 36.00 27.36
CA THR A 383 -3.48 36.10 26.58
C THR A 383 -3.32 36.91 25.29
N SER A 384 -2.36 37.84 25.22
CA SER A 384 -2.04 38.56 23.98
C SER A 384 -1.24 37.69 23.00
N ASP A 385 -0.31 36.88 23.51
CA ASP A 385 0.53 35.99 22.69
C ASP A 385 -0.32 34.86 22.08
N THR A 386 -1.23 34.27 22.87
CA THR A 386 -2.18 33.26 22.36
C THR A 386 -3.15 33.82 21.32
N LYS A 387 -3.56 35.09 21.41
CA LYS A 387 -4.36 35.75 20.37
C LYS A 387 -3.57 35.95 19.08
N LEU A 388 -2.30 36.34 19.18
CA LEU A 388 -1.40 36.48 18.03
C LEU A 388 -1.16 35.13 17.34
N GLU A 389 -0.99 34.05 18.10
CA GLU A 389 -0.88 32.70 17.54
C GLU A 389 -2.17 32.24 16.84
N LEU A 390 -3.34 32.46 17.45
CA LEU A 390 -4.62 32.14 16.83
C LEU A 390 -4.85 32.91 15.52
N GLU A 391 -4.43 34.18 15.46
CA GLU A 391 -4.54 34.98 14.23
C GLU A 391 -3.59 34.48 13.13
N ARG A 392 -2.37 34.04 13.48
CA ARG A 392 -1.44 33.40 12.54
C ARG A 392 -2.00 32.08 12.01
N VAL A 393 -2.58 31.25 12.87
CA VAL A 393 -3.22 29.99 12.47
C VAL A 393 -4.41 30.26 11.54
N ARG A 394 -5.21 31.29 11.83
CA ARG A 394 -6.33 31.71 10.98
C ARG A 394 -5.86 32.15 9.59
N GLN A 395 -4.81 32.97 9.50
CA GLN A 395 -4.24 33.40 8.22
C GLN A 395 -3.68 32.23 7.42
N SER A 396 -2.98 31.30 8.10
CA SER A 396 -2.49 30.07 7.47
C SER A 396 -3.63 29.21 6.92
N LEU A 397 -4.69 29.01 7.71
CA LEU A 397 -5.88 28.28 7.26
C LEU A 397 -6.52 28.92 6.03
N GLU A 398 -6.63 30.25 6.01
CA GLU A 398 -7.19 31.00 4.88
C GLU A 398 -6.37 30.81 3.59
N THR A 399 -5.03 30.82 3.70
CA THR A 399 -4.14 30.53 2.57
C THR A 399 -4.29 29.11 2.05
N VAL A 400 -4.38 28.11 2.94
CA VAL A 400 -4.58 26.70 2.55
C VAL A 400 -5.95 26.50 1.89
N THR A 401 -7.01 27.13 2.40
CA THR A 401 -8.33 27.05 1.75
C THR A 401 -8.33 27.66 0.36
N LYS A 402 -7.60 28.76 0.14
CA LYS A 402 -7.48 29.37 -1.17
C LYS A 402 -6.73 28.48 -2.15
N GLN A 403 -5.62 27.87 -1.73
CA GLN A 403 -4.86 26.91 -2.55
C GLN A 403 -5.70 25.68 -2.92
N ARG A 404 -6.48 25.15 -1.96
CA ARG A 404 -7.41 24.04 -2.22
C ARG A 404 -8.43 24.41 -3.29
N ASP A 405 -9.03 25.60 -3.20
CA ASP A 405 -10.06 26.04 -4.14
C ASP A 405 -9.48 26.29 -5.55
N GLU A 406 -8.23 26.77 -5.64
CA GLU A 406 -7.49 26.87 -6.91
C GLU A 406 -7.19 25.50 -7.52
N LEU A 407 -6.77 24.51 -6.72
CA LEU A 407 -6.53 23.14 -7.17
C LEU A 407 -7.83 22.43 -7.60
N LEU A 408 -8.94 22.65 -6.89
CA LEU A 408 -10.24 22.12 -7.27
C LEU A 408 -10.73 22.73 -8.58
N SER A 409 -10.54 24.04 -8.77
CA SER A 409 -10.82 24.74 -10.04
C SER A 409 -10.02 24.12 -11.19
N GLU A 410 -8.72 23.92 -11.02
CA GLU A 410 -7.87 23.28 -12.04
C GLU A 410 -8.31 21.83 -12.33
N ALA A 411 -8.60 21.04 -11.28
CA ALA A 411 -9.08 19.68 -11.45
C ALA A 411 -10.42 19.62 -12.20
N THR A 412 -11.34 20.56 -11.93
CA THR A 412 -12.60 20.65 -12.68
C THR A 412 -12.39 21.02 -14.15
N PHE A 413 -11.46 21.92 -14.44
CA PHE A 413 -11.09 22.29 -15.81
C PHE A 413 -10.49 21.11 -16.58
N GLN A 414 -9.58 20.35 -15.96
CA GLN A 414 -9.00 19.15 -16.57
C GLN A 414 -10.05 18.06 -16.83
N LEU A 415 -11.03 17.90 -15.93
CA LEU A 415 -12.14 16.97 -16.14
C LEU A 415 -13.04 17.38 -17.32
N GLU A 416 -13.24 18.68 -17.53
CA GLU A 416 -14.00 19.21 -18.66
C GLU A 416 -13.30 18.88 -19.99
N ILE A 417 -11.98 19.13 -20.09
CA ILE A 417 -11.17 18.74 -21.26
C ILE A 417 -11.24 17.22 -21.53
N VAL A 418 -11.10 16.40 -20.48
CA VAL A 418 -11.20 14.94 -20.63
C VAL A 418 -12.59 14.50 -21.10
N SER A 419 -13.64 15.22 -20.69
CA SER A 419 -15.01 14.94 -21.14
C SER A 419 -15.19 15.25 -22.63
N GLU A 420 -14.62 16.36 -23.13
CA GLU A 420 -14.62 16.72 -24.55
C GLU A 420 -13.85 15.69 -25.39
N LEU A 421 -12.65 15.28 -24.94
CA LEU A 421 -11.86 14.27 -25.65
C LEU A 421 -12.56 12.89 -25.69
N ARG A 422 -13.36 12.55 -24.67
CA ARG A 422 -14.15 11.32 -24.66
C ARG A 422 -15.29 11.37 -25.66
N THR A 423 -15.97 12.50 -25.83
CA THR A 423 -17.06 12.64 -26.81
C THR A 423 -16.50 12.59 -28.23
N GLU A 424 -15.35 13.23 -28.49
CA GLU A 424 -14.64 13.13 -29.78
C GLU A 424 -14.19 11.69 -30.08
N LYS A 425 -13.59 10.99 -29.10
CA LYS A 425 -13.19 9.59 -29.28
C LYS A 425 -14.38 8.68 -29.57
N ALA A 426 -15.52 8.91 -28.89
CA ALA A 426 -16.74 8.15 -29.13
C ALA A 426 -17.29 8.39 -30.55
N ALA A 427 -17.24 9.64 -31.05
CA ALA A 427 -17.59 9.98 -32.42
C ALA A 427 -16.69 9.25 -33.44
N CYS A 428 -15.36 9.30 -33.25
CA CYS A 428 -14.41 8.58 -34.10
C CYS A 428 -14.63 7.06 -34.09
N LYS A 429 -14.94 6.47 -32.93
CA LYS A 429 -15.25 5.03 -32.83
C LYS A 429 -16.53 4.66 -33.58
N ALA A 430 -17.56 5.51 -33.51
CA ALA A 430 -18.79 5.35 -34.25
C ALA A 430 -18.55 5.40 -35.76
N GLU A 431 -17.77 6.38 -36.25
CA GLU A 431 -17.39 6.47 -37.67
C GLU A 431 -16.60 5.25 -38.15
N LEU A 432 -15.61 4.78 -37.37
CA LEU A 432 -14.85 3.56 -37.70
C LEU A 432 -15.74 2.33 -37.76
N SER A 433 -16.71 2.20 -36.84
CA SER A 433 -17.66 1.08 -36.85
C SER A 433 -18.57 1.11 -38.07
N ALA A 434 -19.04 2.29 -38.49
CA ALA A 434 -19.84 2.48 -39.69
C ALA A 434 -19.03 2.13 -40.97
N LEU A 435 -17.78 2.56 -41.05
CA LEU A 435 -16.87 2.20 -42.14
C LEU A 435 -16.60 0.69 -42.21
N ARG A 436 -16.47 0.02 -41.06
CA ARG A 436 -16.25 -1.43 -40.99
C ARG A 436 -17.47 -2.21 -41.48
N ILE A 437 -18.68 -1.78 -41.09
CA ILE A 437 -19.94 -2.36 -41.56
C ILE A 437 -20.07 -2.17 -43.07
N ALA A 438 -19.76 -0.98 -43.58
CA ALA A 438 -19.76 -0.70 -45.02
C ALA A 438 -18.75 -1.60 -45.77
N ALA A 439 -17.54 -1.78 -45.24
CA ALA A 439 -16.53 -2.66 -45.83
C ALA A 439 -16.97 -4.13 -45.85
N SER A 440 -17.59 -4.63 -44.77
CA SER A 440 -18.11 -6.00 -44.73
C SER A 440 -19.27 -6.23 -45.71
N SER A 441 -20.11 -5.22 -45.92
CA SER A 441 -21.19 -5.25 -46.91
C SER A 441 -20.65 -5.36 -48.34
N VAL A 442 -19.58 -4.61 -48.66
CA VAL A 442 -18.90 -4.68 -49.96
C VAL A 442 -18.23 -6.04 -50.16
N GLN A 443 -17.59 -6.60 -49.13
CA GLN A 443 -16.99 -7.94 -49.21
C GLN A 443 -18.04 -9.05 -49.39
N GLN A 444 -19.18 -8.99 -48.70
CA GLN A 444 -20.27 -9.95 -48.88
C GLN A 444 -20.88 -9.85 -50.28
N SER A 445 -21.03 -8.64 -50.81
CA SER A 445 -21.52 -8.40 -52.17
C SER A 445 -20.55 -8.95 -53.23
N ALA A 446 -19.24 -8.80 -53.01
CA ALA A 446 -18.20 -9.37 -53.88
C ALA A 446 -18.16 -10.92 -53.82
N ALA A 447 -18.39 -11.51 -52.64
CA ALA A 447 -18.45 -12.96 -52.48
C ALA A 447 -19.68 -13.58 -53.17
N PHE A 448 -20.83 -12.89 -53.15
CA PHE A 448 -22.02 -13.31 -53.90
C PHE A 448 -21.83 -13.21 -55.43
N ALA A 449 -21.10 -12.21 -55.91
CA ALA A 449 -20.78 -12.09 -57.34
C ALA A 449 -19.82 -13.18 -57.84
N ALA A 450 -18.99 -13.76 -56.95
CA ALA A 450 -18.07 -14.84 -57.30
C ALA A 450 -18.69 -16.26 -57.28
N ALA A 451 -19.91 -16.42 -56.75
CA ALA A 451 -20.57 -17.72 -56.56
C ALA A 451 -21.76 -17.99 -57.50
N GLY A 452 -21.95 -17.19 -58.55
CA GLY A 452 -22.98 -17.43 -59.57
C GLY A 452 -22.52 -18.39 -60.68
N PRO A 453 -23.38 -19.32 -61.17
CA PRO A 453 -23.05 -20.18 -62.31
C PRO A 453 -23.12 -19.39 -63.64
N PRO A 454 -22.49 -19.87 -64.72
CA PRO A 454 -22.46 -19.15 -65.99
C PRO A 454 -23.83 -19.25 -66.68
N ILE A 455 -24.59 -18.15 -66.69
CA ILE A 455 -25.75 -18.03 -67.57
C ILE A 455 -25.24 -17.57 -68.93
N SER A 456 -24.99 -18.53 -69.81
CA SER A 456 -24.94 -18.30 -71.25
C SER A 456 -26.33 -18.55 -71.84
N THR A 457 -26.70 -17.67 -72.77
CA THR A 457 -27.78 -17.77 -73.77
C THR A 457 -29.23 -17.72 -73.28
N ILE A 458 -29.90 -16.60 -73.54
CA ILE A 458 -30.93 -16.44 -74.60
C ILE A 458 -31.18 -14.93 -74.76
N LEU A 459 -30.73 -14.40 -75.89
CA LEU A 459 -31.05 -13.07 -76.40
C LEU A 459 -31.70 -13.33 -77.75
N ASP A 460 -33.03 -13.19 -77.82
CA ASP A 460 -33.72 -12.90 -79.07
C ASP A 460 -35.13 -12.37 -78.82
N GLY A 461 -35.40 -11.20 -79.38
CA GLY A 461 -36.68 -10.91 -80.02
C GLY A 461 -37.85 -10.35 -79.19
N ALA A 462 -38.02 -9.03 -79.30
CA ALA A 462 -39.26 -8.38 -79.77
C ALA A 462 -40.20 -7.64 -78.77
N ILE A 463 -40.07 -6.31 -78.86
CA ILE A 463 -41.11 -5.27 -79.09
C ILE A 463 -42.00 -4.82 -77.90
N PRO A 464 -42.18 -3.48 -77.72
CA PRO A 464 -42.86 -2.87 -76.59
C PRO A 464 -44.35 -2.58 -76.87
N ASN A 465 -45.18 -2.49 -75.83
CA ASN A 465 -46.23 -1.46 -75.71
C ASN A 465 -47.00 -1.52 -74.37
N THR A 466 -46.89 -0.41 -73.63
CA THR A 466 -47.95 0.40 -73.00
C THR A 466 -49.08 -0.22 -72.14
N LEU A 467 -49.22 0.38 -70.95
CA LEU A 467 -50.47 0.69 -70.22
C LEU A 467 -51.24 -0.45 -69.52
N ARG A 468 -51.06 -0.58 -68.19
CA ARG A 468 -52.16 -0.51 -67.20
C ARG A 468 -51.66 -0.66 -65.75
N ALA A 469 -51.98 0.32 -64.92
CA ALA A 469 -52.16 0.15 -63.48
C ALA A 469 -53.64 -0.24 -63.20
N PRO A 470 -54.04 -0.50 -61.94
CA PRO A 470 -53.63 -1.62 -61.10
C PRO A 470 -54.87 -2.47 -60.73
N GLN A 471 -54.73 -3.79 -60.59
CA GLN A 471 -55.74 -4.60 -59.93
C GLN A 471 -55.15 -5.30 -58.72
N ARG A 472 -55.76 -5.00 -57.57
CA ARG A 472 -55.64 -5.73 -56.32
C ARG A 472 -56.03 -7.18 -56.57
N SER A 473 -55.11 -8.10 -56.33
CA SER A 473 -55.42 -9.52 -56.19
C SER A 473 -54.53 -10.06 -55.08
N ALA A 474 -55.18 -10.51 -54.02
CA ALA A 474 -54.56 -11.22 -52.93
C ALA A 474 -53.98 -12.54 -53.46
N THR A 475 -52.69 -12.55 -53.74
CA THR A 475 -51.90 -13.77 -53.86
C THR A 475 -51.19 -13.98 -52.54
N THR A 476 -51.63 -15.02 -51.84
CA THR A 476 -50.94 -15.71 -50.76
C THR A 476 -49.49 -15.97 -51.14
N SER A 477 -48.59 -15.16 -50.61
CA SER A 477 -47.16 -15.48 -50.55
C SER A 477 -46.99 -16.75 -49.71
N PRO A 478 -46.19 -17.73 -50.15
CA PRO A 478 -45.83 -18.84 -49.28
C PRO A 478 -45.04 -18.26 -48.10
N ILE A 479 -45.49 -18.57 -46.90
CA ILE A 479 -44.79 -18.31 -45.65
C ILE A 479 -43.38 -18.92 -45.81
N PRO A 480 -42.29 -18.14 -45.67
CA PRO A 480 -40.97 -18.73 -45.61
C PRO A 480 -40.95 -19.59 -44.36
N SER A 481 -40.74 -20.90 -44.55
CA SER A 481 -40.59 -21.88 -43.51
C SER A 481 -39.67 -21.32 -42.42
N LEU A 482 -40.17 -21.26 -41.19
CA LEU A 482 -39.36 -21.11 -39.99
C LEU A 482 -38.45 -22.34 -39.86
N GLU A 483 -37.40 -22.39 -40.67
CA GLU A 483 -36.21 -23.13 -40.31
C GLU A 483 -35.55 -22.32 -39.19
N THR A 484 -35.77 -22.81 -37.97
CA THR A 484 -34.97 -22.47 -36.80
C THR A 484 -33.50 -22.45 -37.22
N ARG A 485 -32.86 -21.27 -37.15
CA ARG A 485 -31.43 -21.09 -37.43
C ARG A 485 -30.66 -21.19 -36.11
N PRO A 486 -30.27 -22.38 -35.64
CA PRO A 486 -29.44 -22.55 -34.44
C PRO A 486 -28.01 -22.00 -34.59
N HIS A 487 -27.63 -21.52 -35.77
CA HIS A 487 -26.28 -21.02 -36.04
C HIS A 487 -26.07 -19.54 -35.66
N ALA A 488 -27.13 -18.72 -35.58
CA ALA A 488 -26.99 -17.32 -35.16
C ALA A 488 -26.61 -17.20 -33.68
N ASP A 489 -27.22 -18.01 -32.82
CA ASP A 489 -26.91 -18.05 -31.38
C ASP A 489 -25.49 -18.57 -31.10
N ALA A 490 -24.96 -19.46 -31.95
CA ALA A 490 -23.61 -19.99 -31.78
C ALA A 490 -22.52 -18.95 -32.06
N GLU A 491 -22.72 -18.04 -33.03
CA GLU A 491 -21.78 -16.96 -33.31
C GLU A 491 -21.84 -15.86 -32.24
N GLU A 492 -23.04 -15.51 -31.77
CA GLU A 492 -23.21 -14.53 -30.70
C GLU A 492 -22.62 -15.04 -29.38
N ARG A 493 -22.82 -16.32 -29.06
CA ARG A 493 -22.18 -16.97 -27.91
C ARG A 493 -20.65 -16.96 -28.01
N ARG A 494 -20.07 -17.27 -29.18
CA ARG A 494 -18.61 -17.18 -29.37
C ARG A 494 -18.08 -15.76 -29.22
N ARG A 495 -18.82 -14.75 -29.66
CA ARG A 495 -18.45 -13.34 -29.44
C ARG A 495 -18.47 -12.97 -27.97
N LEU A 496 -19.49 -13.39 -27.22
CA LEU A 496 -19.57 -13.16 -25.77
C LEU A 496 -18.47 -13.91 -25.02
N GLU A 497 -18.19 -15.17 -25.36
CA GLU A 497 -17.09 -15.95 -24.78
C GLU A 497 -15.73 -15.28 -25.03
N GLN A 498 -15.53 -14.73 -26.24
CA GLN A 498 -14.32 -13.98 -26.57
C GLN A 498 -14.22 -12.65 -25.80
N GLN A 499 -15.33 -11.92 -25.64
CA GLN A 499 -15.36 -10.69 -24.82
C GLN A 499 -15.07 -10.96 -23.35
N VAL A 500 -15.63 -12.04 -22.78
CA VAL A 500 -15.35 -12.46 -21.40
C VAL A 500 -13.87 -12.80 -21.25
N LYS A 501 -13.28 -13.50 -22.22
CA LYS A 501 -11.84 -13.80 -22.21
C LYS A 501 -10.99 -12.52 -22.27
N GLU A 502 -11.28 -11.60 -23.19
CA GLU A 502 -10.57 -10.33 -23.30
C GLU A 502 -10.67 -9.49 -22.02
N LEU A 503 -11.83 -9.48 -21.35
CA LEU A 503 -12.00 -8.81 -20.05
C LEU A 503 -11.24 -9.50 -18.92
N THR A 504 -11.17 -10.83 -18.93
CA THR A 504 -10.45 -11.62 -17.92
C THR A 504 -8.94 -11.41 -18.05
N ASP A 505 -8.39 -11.55 -19.27
CA ASP A 505 -6.98 -11.27 -19.57
C ASP A 505 -6.66 -9.81 -19.20
N ALA A 506 -7.61 -8.89 -19.46
CA ALA A 506 -7.41 -7.49 -19.15
C ALA A 506 -7.37 -7.17 -17.65
N LEU A 507 -8.15 -7.91 -16.86
CA LEU A 507 -8.18 -7.82 -15.40
C LEU A 507 -6.89 -8.42 -14.80
N GLU A 508 -6.41 -9.53 -15.33
CA GLU A 508 -5.18 -10.18 -14.89
C GLU A 508 -3.94 -9.29 -15.14
N GLU A 509 -3.85 -8.66 -16.32
CA GLU A 509 -2.83 -7.64 -16.61
C GLU A 509 -2.90 -6.45 -15.62
N SER A 510 -4.11 -6.04 -15.22
CA SER A 510 -4.29 -4.96 -14.23
C SER A 510 -3.78 -5.37 -12.84
N TYR A 511 -4.00 -6.62 -12.42
CA TYR A 511 -3.49 -7.15 -11.15
C TYR A 511 -1.97 -7.30 -11.16
N GLN A 512 -1.39 -7.74 -12.27
CA GLN A 512 0.07 -7.77 -12.43
C GLN A 512 0.66 -6.36 -12.36
N HIS A 513 0.03 -5.39 -13.01
CA HIS A 513 0.49 -4.00 -12.96
C HIS A 513 0.39 -3.40 -11.55
N SER A 514 -0.70 -3.67 -10.80
CA SER A 514 -0.80 -3.22 -9.41
C SER A 514 0.27 -3.83 -8.52
N ALA A 515 0.60 -5.12 -8.69
CA ALA A 515 1.68 -5.76 -7.94
C ALA A 515 3.05 -5.14 -8.25
N THR A 516 3.32 -4.79 -9.51
CA THR A 516 4.57 -4.07 -9.87
C THR A 516 4.63 -2.67 -9.26
N LEU A 517 3.50 -1.93 -9.23
CA LEU A 517 3.42 -0.61 -8.62
C LEU A 517 3.65 -0.67 -7.11
N GLU A 518 3.04 -1.62 -6.41
CA GLU A 518 3.28 -1.86 -4.99
C GLU A 518 4.77 -2.14 -4.70
N GLY A 519 5.42 -2.96 -5.54
CA GLY A 519 6.86 -3.20 -5.45
C GLY A 519 7.70 -1.93 -5.61
N THR A 520 7.38 -1.07 -6.59
CA THR A 520 8.08 0.20 -6.79
C THR A 520 7.84 1.21 -5.66
N LEU A 521 6.63 1.25 -5.10
CA LEU A 521 6.30 2.11 -3.97
C LEU A 521 7.05 1.70 -2.71
N GLU A 522 7.16 0.39 -2.44
CA GLU A 522 7.91 -0.11 -1.29
C GLU A 522 9.42 0.18 -1.45
N GLN A 523 9.96 0.07 -2.68
CA GLN A 523 11.34 0.46 -2.96
C GLN A 523 11.58 1.95 -2.68
N LEU A 524 10.74 2.85 -3.21
CA LEU A 524 10.83 4.29 -2.95
C LEU A 524 10.71 4.62 -1.47
N ARG A 525 9.84 3.91 -0.74
CA ARG A 525 9.68 4.06 0.71
C ARG A 525 10.97 3.73 1.47
N THR A 526 11.68 2.68 1.05
CA THR A 526 12.97 2.32 1.65
C THR A 526 14.06 3.34 1.34
N GLU A 527 14.12 3.85 0.11
CA GLU A 527 15.09 4.88 -0.30
C GLU A 527 14.91 6.18 0.50
N ILE A 528 13.67 6.65 0.66
CA ILE A 528 13.35 7.84 1.48
C ILE A 528 13.74 7.65 2.95
N LEU A 529 13.52 6.46 3.51
CA LEU A 529 13.90 6.17 4.90
C LEU A 529 15.41 6.14 5.11
N ASP A 530 16.17 5.65 4.12
CA ASP A 530 17.63 5.64 4.15
C ASP A 530 18.21 7.05 3.99
N GLU A 531 17.66 7.88 3.09
CA GLU A 531 18.03 9.29 2.96
C GLU A 531 17.76 10.08 4.25
N LYS A 532 16.57 9.89 4.86
CA LYS A 532 16.24 10.49 6.15
C LYS A 532 17.22 10.10 7.25
N ARG A 533 17.63 8.82 7.30
CA ARG A 533 18.63 8.35 8.27
C ARG A 533 19.99 9.03 8.04
N SER A 534 20.43 9.11 6.79
CA SER A 534 21.68 9.80 6.40
C SER A 534 21.68 11.28 6.79
N HIS A 535 20.55 11.98 6.59
CA HIS A 535 20.40 13.39 7.00
C HIS A 535 20.44 13.54 8.53
N GLN A 536 19.80 12.62 9.25
CA GLN A 536 19.79 12.63 10.71
C GLN A 536 21.19 12.36 11.30
N GLU A 537 21.95 11.43 10.71
CA GLU A 537 23.35 11.18 11.06
C GLU A 537 24.24 12.42 10.80
N SER A 538 24.03 13.09 9.66
CA SER A 538 24.73 14.33 9.32
C SER A 538 24.44 15.46 10.31
N LEU A 539 23.18 15.61 10.74
CA LEU A 539 22.80 16.59 11.77
C LEU A 539 23.43 16.29 13.13
N VAL A 540 23.50 15.02 13.53
CA VAL A 540 24.18 14.61 14.77
C VAL A 540 25.67 14.92 14.70
N ALA A 541 26.33 14.63 13.57
CA ALA A 541 27.74 14.93 13.38
C ALA A 541 28.01 16.45 13.42
N LEU A 542 27.16 17.27 12.81
CA LEU A 542 27.27 18.73 12.85
C LEU A 542 27.08 19.29 14.27
N ARG A 543 26.12 18.77 15.04
CA ARG A 543 25.92 19.17 16.45
C ARG A 543 27.14 18.84 17.30
N SER A 544 27.67 17.62 17.19
CA SER A 544 28.88 17.22 17.90
C SER A 544 30.09 18.09 17.53
N ARG A 545 30.25 18.44 16.25
CA ARG A 545 31.30 19.38 15.79
C ARG A 545 31.14 20.76 16.43
N ASN A 546 29.91 21.25 16.56
CA ASN A 546 29.62 22.56 17.14
C ASN A 546 29.91 22.58 18.66
N GLU A 547 29.46 21.55 19.39
CA GLU A 547 29.77 21.37 20.81
C GLU A 547 31.28 21.31 21.08
N GLN A 548 32.03 20.62 20.22
CA GLN A 548 33.49 20.57 20.31
C GLN A 548 34.13 21.96 20.11
N LEU A 549 33.67 22.73 19.13
CA LEU A 549 34.19 24.08 18.88
C LEU A 549 33.83 25.06 20.01
N GLU A 550 32.63 24.95 20.58
CA GLU A 550 32.23 25.72 21.76
C GLU A 550 33.12 25.40 22.96
N ALA A 551 33.46 24.12 23.18
CA ALA A 551 34.39 23.69 24.22
C ALA A 551 35.83 24.21 23.98
N ASP A 552 36.31 24.19 22.74
CA ASP A 552 37.63 24.72 22.38
C ASP A 552 37.70 26.25 22.61
N VAL A 553 36.63 26.99 22.27
CA VAL A 553 36.53 28.43 22.56
C VAL A 553 36.50 28.72 24.06
N ALA A 554 35.74 27.94 24.84
CA ALA A 554 35.71 28.07 26.30
C ALA A 554 37.11 27.87 26.90
N LYS A 555 37.84 26.85 26.44
CA LYS A 555 39.22 26.57 26.89
C LYS A 555 40.18 27.72 26.56
N LEU A 556 40.13 28.26 25.33
CA LEU A 556 40.96 29.40 24.94
C LEU A 556 40.64 30.67 25.75
N ARG A 557 39.36 30.90 26.09
CA ARG A 557 38.96 32.00 26.97
C ARG A 557 39.50 31.84 28.39
N ASP A 558 39.49 30.62 28.93
CA ASP A 558 40.06 30.32 30.25
C ASP A 558 41.59 30.48 30.27
N GLU A 559 42.28 30.02 29.23
CA GLU A 559 43.74 30.20 29.05
C GLU A 559 44.11 31.69 28.95
N LEU A 560 43.33 32.48 28.21
CA LEU A 560 43.52 33.94 28.11
C LEU A 560 43.27 34.62 29.45
N ALA A 561 42.22 34.24 30.17
CA ALA A 561 41.89 34.78 31.49
C ALA A 561 42.97 34.46 32.53
N THR A 562 43.56 33.26 32.49
CA THR A 562 44.69 32.89 33.35
C THR A 562 45.96 33.65 33.03
N GLN A 563 46.26 33.91 31.75
CA GLN A 563 47.39 34.74 31.36
C GLN A 563 47.22 36.21 31.78
N LEU A 564 46.01 36.76 31.69
CA LEU A 564 45.70 38.13 32.13
C LEU A 564 45.67 38.29 33.66
N SER A 565 45.35 37.23 34.39
CA SER A 565 45.25 37.23 35.86
C SER A 565 46.57 36.90 36.56
N ALA A 566 47.62 36.54 35.82
CA ALA A 566 48.92 36.21 36.40
C ALA A 566 49.51 37.46 37.09
N PRO A 567 49.78 37.41 38.41
CA PRO A 567 50.32 38.54 39.15
C PRO A 567 51.69 38.94 38.59
N SER A 568 51.88 40.23 38.34
CA SER A 568 53.12 40.80 37.80
C SER A 568 54.34 40.26 38.55
N PRO A 569 55.32 39.63 37.88
CA PRO A 569 56.50 39.14 38.56
C PRO A 569 57.28 40.30 39.20
N PRO A 570 57.91 40.08 40.37
CA PRO A 570 58.77 41.08 40.99
C PRO A 570 59.87 41.50 40.01
N ALA A 571 60.17 42.81 40.00
CA ALA A 571 60.81 43.60 38.95
C ALA A 571 62.28 43.26 38.57
N SER A 572 62.71 42.00 38.59
CA SER A 572 64.09 41.63 38.30
C SER A 572 64.23 40.24 37.69
N THR A 573 63.62 40.02 36.52
CA THR A 573 64.19 39.26 35.39
C THR A 573 63.21 39.32 34.21
N THR A 574 63.70 39.85 33.10
CA THR A 574 63.01 40.15 31.85
C THR A 574 62.63 38.87 31.09
N THR A 575 61.34 38.54 31.10
CA THR A 575 60.58 38.06 29.93
C THR A 575 59.12 38.41 30.22
N ALA A 576 58.72 39.63 29.82
CA ALA A 576 57.31 39.98 29.77
C ALA A 576 56.61 38.99 28.82
N PRO A 577 55.36 38.55 29.10
CA PRO A 577 54.62 37.74 28.15
C PRO A 577 54.53 38.50 26.82
N ASP A 578 54.99 37.88 25.73
CA ASP A 578 55.02 38.50 24.40
C ASP A 578 53.61 38.97 24.05
N HIS A 579 53.44 40.28 23.86
CA HIS A 579 52.18 40.87 23.38
C HIS A 579 51.72 40.23 22.06
N GLU A 580 52.66 39.65 21.31
CA GLU A 580 52.42 38.88 20.10
C GLU A 580 51.61 37.60 20.36
N THR A 581 51.91 36.85 21.43
CA THR A 581 51.10 35.68 21.83
C THR A 581 49.67 36.05 22.22
N ILE A 582 49.47 37.15 22.96
CA ILE A 582 48.13 37.60 23.36
C ILE A 582 47.32 38.04 22.14
N ALA A 583 47.95 38.75 21.19
CA ALA A 583 47.31 39.13 19.93
C ALA A 583 46.94 37.91 19.08
N GLN A 584 47.81 36.89 19.03
CA GLN A 584 47.56 35.63 18.33
C GLN A 584 46.33 34.91 18.91
N TYR A 585 46.25 34.76 20.23
CA TYR A 585 45.09 34.15 20.90
C TYR A 585 43.78 34.90 20.65
N ALA A 586 43.81 36.24 20.69
CA ALA A 586 42.63 37.04 20.37
C ALA A 586 42.17 36.84 18.91
N GLN A 587 43.12 36.70 17.99
CA GLN A 587 42.83 36.46 16.57
C GLN A 587 42.28 35.05 16.33
N ASP A 588 42.79 34.04 17.05
CA ASP A 588 42.29 32.67 16.99
C ASP A 588 40.88 32.54 17.58
N VAL A 589 40.58 33.23 18.69
CA VAL A 589 39.22 33.29 19.26
C VAL A 589 38.24 33.92 18.27
N LEU A 590 38.59 35.06 17.65
CA LEU A 590 37.74 35.69 16.62
C LEU A 590 37.54 34.79 15.39
N ARG A 591 38.56 34.01 15.01
CA ARG A 591 38.46 33.05 13.91
C ARG A 591 37.51 31.91 14.25
N LEU A 592 37.60 31.37 15.47
CA LEU A 592 36.72 30.31 15.96
C LEU A 592 35.26 30.79 16.10
N GLU A 593 35.04 32.00 16.63
CA GLU A 593 33.71 32.60 16.71
C GLU A 593 33.06 32.79 15.33
N ARG A 594 33.84 33.17 14.30
CA ARG A 594 33.33 33.22 12.92
C ARG A 594 32.95 31.83 12.41
N THR A 595 33.78 30.81 12.64
CA THR A 595 33.45 29.44 12.22
C THR A 595 32.23 28.88 12.94
N ILE A 596 32.04 29.20 14.23
CA ILE A 596 30.81 28.83 14.97
C ILE A 596 29.60 29.54 14.36
N ALA A 597 29.70 30.84 14.07
CA ALA A 597 28.60 31.59 13.46
C ALA A 597 28.25 31.08 12.03
N ASP A 598 29.25 30.65 11.25
CA ASP A 598 29.03 30.05 9.93
C ASP A 598 28.42 28.65 10.04
N LEU A 599 28.85 27.83 11.00
CA LEU A 599 28.24 26.51 11.28
C LEU A 599 26.80 26.63 11.80
N GLN A 600 26.52 27.60 12.67
CA GLN A 600 25.16 27.88 13.14
C GLN A 600 24.26 28.30 11.96
N ARG A 601 24.76 29.16 11.06
CA ARG A 601 24.05 29.51 9.82
C ARG A 601 23.80 28.28 8.94
N SER A 602 24.81 27.46 8.69
CA SER A 602 24.66 26.22 7.92
C SER A 602 23.67 25.26 8.56
N MET A 603 23.67 25.13 9.89
CA MET A 603 22.72 24.29 10.62
C MET A 603 21.30 24.80 10.48
N THR A 604 21.08 26.12 10.56
CA THR A 604 19.74 26.70 10.31
C THR A 604 19.28 26.51 8.88
N THR A 605 20.18 26.57 7.88
CA THR A 605 19.83 26.28 6.48
C THR A 605 19.38 24.82 6.33
N VAL A 606 20.17 23.86 6.85
CA VAL A 606 19.79 22.43 6.80
C VAL A 606 18.49 22.16 7.55
N GLN A 607 18.23 22.86 8.66
CA GLN A 607 16.96 22.74 9.39
C GLN A 607 15.76 23.26 8.58
N ASN A 608 15.93 24.38 7.88
CA ASN A 608 14.89 24.93 7.01
C ASN A 608 14.66 24.02 5.80
N ASP A 609 15.73 23.57 5.14
CA ASP A 609 15.64 22.65 4.00
C ASP A 609 14.93 21.35 4.40
N PHE A 610 15.25 20.79 5.57
CA PHE A 610 14.57 19.61 6.11
C PHE A 610 13.10 19.87 6.47
N ALA A 611 12.76 21.07 6.96
CA ALA A 611 11.38 21.45 7.25
C ALA A 611 10.55 21.60 5.98
N ASP A 612 11.12 22.19 4.93
CA ASP A 612 10.51 22.33 3.61
C ASP A 612 10.30 20.94 2.97
N GLU A 613 11.29 20.06 3.02
CA GLU A 613 11.18 18.69 2.53
C GLU A 613 10.17 17.84 3.31
N CYS A 614 10.03 18.07 4.63
CA CYS A 614 8.95 17.46 5.42
C CYS A 614 7.57 17.97 4.98
N ALA A 615 7.45 19.27 4.68
CA ALA A 615 6.20 19.86 4.22
C ALA A 615 5.79 19.31 2.83
N ASP A 616 6.74 19.19 1.91
CA ASP A 616 6.54 18.60 0.57
C ASP A 616 6.16 17.12 0.65
N ASN A 617 6.78 16.36 1.57
CA ASN A 617 6.41 14.97 1.83
C ASN A 617 5.01 14.83 2.41
N GLU A 618 4.60 15.70 3.35
CA GLU A 618 3.25 15.68 3.91
C GLU A 618 2.21 16.07 2.84
N ALA A 619 2.51 17.04 1.98
CA ALA A 619 1.66 17.40 0.83
C ALA A 619 1.52 16.25 -0.17
N SER A 620 2.62 15.56 -0.48
CA SER A 620 2.63 14.38 -1.36
C SER A 620 1.82 13.22 -0.78
N LYS A 621 1.92 13.01 0.54
CA LYS A 621 1.12 12.01 1.26
C LYS A 621 -0.37 12.32 1.20
N ILE A 622 -0.78 13.58 1.41
CA ILE A 622 -2.18 14.01 1.28
C ILE A 622 -2.69 13.73 -0.14
N HIS A 623 -1.90 14.07 -1.17
CA HIS A 623 -2.26 13.78 -2.56
C HIS A 623 -2.41 12.28 -2.83
N HIS A 624 -1.54 11.45 -2.27
CA HIS A 624 -1.62 10.00 -2.43
C HIS A 624 -2.85 9.41 -1.71
N GLU A 625 -3.18 9.88 -0.51
CA GLU A 625 -4.41 9.50 0.20
C GLU A 625 -5.67 9.91 -0.58
N GLU A 626 -5.66 11.06 -1.25
CA GLU A 626 -6.76 11.48 -2.12
C GLU A 626 -6.90 10.58 -3.36
N GLN A 627 -5.77 10.22 -3.99
CA GLN A 627 -5.76 9.25 -5.09
C GLN A 627 -6.27 7.87 -4.65
N GLU A 628 -5.87 7.40 -3.46
CA GLU A 628 -6.33 6.14 -2.90
C GLU A 628 -7.84 6.18 -2.64
N ARG A 629 -8.36 7.25 -2.04
CA ARG A 629 -9.81 7.45 -1.86
C ARG A 629 -10.56 7.45 -3.19
N ALA A 630 -10.00 8.08 -4.23
CA ALA A 630 -10.59 8.09 -5.57
C ALA A 630 -10.61 6.68 -6.20
N LEU A 631 -9.55 5.89 -6.02
CA LEU A 631 -9.49 4.50 -6.47
C LEU A 631 -10.48 3.62 -5.71
N GLN A 632 -10.57 3.76 -4.38
CA GLN A 632 -11.56 3.04 -3.56
C GLN A 632 -13.00 3.36 -3.98
N GLN A 633 -13.30 4.62 -4.29
CA GLN A 633 -14.61 5.03 -4.82
C GLN A 633 -14.90 4.39 -6.19
N ARG A 634 -13.90 4.34 -7.09
CA ARG A 634 -14.04 3.66 -8.39
C ARG A 634 -14.27 2.16 -8.24
N LEU A 635 -13.54 1.52 -7.33
CA LEU A 635 -13.65 0.08 -7.06
C LEU A 635 -15.00 -0.26 -6.43
N ALA A 636 -15.50 0.60 -5.54
CA ALA A 636 -16.87 0.50 -5.01
C ALA A 636 -17.94 0.69 -6.11
N ALA A 637 -17.73 1.63 -7.04
CA ALA A 637 -18.63 1.82 -8.17
C ALA A 637 -18.63 0.63 -9.13
N SER A 638 -17.46 0.04 -9.44
CA SER A 638 -17.39 -1.17 -10.26
C SER A 638 -18.02 -2.37 -9.57
N ALA A 639 -17.88 -2.52 -8.25
CA ALA A 639 -18.51 -3.59 -7.49
C ALA A 639 -20.05 -3.51 -7.56
N ARG A 640 -20.62 -2.30 -7.42
CA ARG A 640 -22.06 -2.08 -7.61
C ARG A 640 -22.53 -2.43 -9.01
N ARG A 641 -21.74 -2.07 -10.03
CA ARG A 641 -22.06 -2.40 -11.42
C ARG A 641 -22.04 -3.91 -11.68
N VAL A 642 -21.10 -4.64 -11.09
CA VAL A 642 -21.08 -6.12 -11.16
C VAL A 642 -22.32 -6.71 -10.49
N GLU A 643 -22.73 -6.18 -9.33
CA GLU A 643 -23.96 -6.60 -8.65
C GLU A 643 -25.22 -6.31 -9.49
N GLU A 644 -25.31 -5.14 -10.13
CA GLU A 644 -26.38 -4.80 -11.07
C GLU A 644 -26.43 -5.76 -12.27
N LEU A 645 -25.28 -6.08 -12.86
CA LEU A 645 -25.20 -7.05 -13.97
C LEU A 645 -25.57 -8.47 -13.52
N GLN A 646 -25.19 -8.88 -12.31
CA GLN A 646 -25.59 -10.17 -11.75
C GLN A 646 -27.10 -10.26 -11.53
N ASN A 647 -27.72 -9.18 -11.01
CA ASN A 647 -29.16 -9.11 -10.85
C ASN A 647 -29.88 -9.15 -12.20
N SER A 648 -29.39 -8.39 -13.20
CA SER A 648 -29.95 -8.41 -14.55
C SER A 648 -29.83 -9.79 -15.22
N LEU A 649 -28.73 -10.51 -15.00
CA LEU A 649 -28.55 -11.87 -15.50
C LEU A 649 -29.53 -12.85 -14.82
N ALA A 650 -29.75 -12.71 -13.51
CA ALA A 650 -30.72 -13.52 -12.77
C ALA A 650 -32.15 -13.27 -13.27
N ASP A 651 -32.51 -12.02 -13.56
CA ASP A 651 -33.81 -11.67 -14.14
C ASP A 651 -33.98 -12.29 -15.54
N GLN A 652 -32.97 -12.20 -16.41
CA GLN A 652 -32.97 -12.83 -17.73
C GLN A 652 -33.07 -14.36 -17.66
N GLN A 653 -32.40 -14.99 -16.69
CA GLN A 653 -32.53 -16.43 -16.45
C GLN A 653 -33.97 -16.78 -16.00
N GLY A 654 -34.58 -15.96 -15.15
CA GLY A 654 -35.98 -16.09 -14.75
C GLY A 654 -36.94 -15.98 -15.94
N GLU A 655 -36.73 -15.02 -16.83
CA GLU A 655 -37.53 -14.89 -18.07
C GLU A 655 -37.35 -16.09 -19.00
N ASN A 656 -36.11 -16.57 -19.19
CA ASN A 656 -35.84 -17.77 -19.98
C ASN A 656 -36.51 -19.01 -19.40
N THR A 657 -36.54 -19.18 -18.07
CA THR A 657 -37.26 -20.31 -17.44
C THR A 657 -38.76 -20.25 -17.73
N LYS A 658 -39.38 -19.06 -17.69
CA LYS A 658 -40.80 -18.89 -18.05
C LYS A 658 -41.06 -19.22 -19.52
N LEU A 659 -40.19 -18.77 -20.43
CA LEU A 659 -40.32 -19.11 -21.86
C LEU A 659 -40.18 -20.61 -22.12
N VAL A 660 -39.30 -21.30 -21.39
CA VAL A 660 -39.19 -22.77 -21.47
C VAL A 660 -40.46 -23.45 -20.97
N GLU A 661 -41.02 -23.01 -19.83
CA GLU A 661 -42.29 -23.52 -19.31
C GLU A 661 -43.45 -23.29 -20.30
N GLU A 662 -43.53 -22.12 -20.92
CA GLU A 662 -44.52 -21.81 -21.97
C GLU A 662 -44.34 -22.70 -23.21
N CYS A 663 -43.10 -22.93 -23.66
CA CYS A 663 -42.81 -23.82 -24.77
C CYS A 663 -43.17 -25.28 -24.46
N GLU A 664 -42.95 -25.73 -23.23
CA GLU A 664 -43.36 -27.07 -22.78
C GLU A 664 -44.88 -27.20 -22.70
N ALA A 665 -45.58 -26.18 -22.17
CA ALA A 665 -47.04 -26.14 -22.15
C ALA A 665 -47.63 -26.18 -23.57
N LEU A 666 -47.05 -25.43 -24.51
CA LEU A 666 -47.43 -25.48 -25.93
C LEU A 666 -47.16 -26.86 -26.54
N ARG A 667 -46.02 -27.50 -26.23
CA ARG A 667 -45.69 -28.84 -26.71
C ARG A 667 -46.71 -29.88 -26.24
N VAL A 668 -47.12 -29.83 -24.97
CA VAL A 668 -48.16 -30.70 -24.41
C VAL A 668 -49.50 -30.45 -25.12
N ALA A 669 -49.90 -29.18 -25.27
CA ALA A 669 -51.14 -28.83 -25.97
C ALA A 669 -51.15 -29.32 -27.44
N MET A 670 -50.02 -29.24 -28.16
CA MET A 670 -49.91 -29.80 -29.51
C MET A 670 -50.03 -31.34 -29.50
N SER A 671 -49.39 -32.02 -28.55
CA SER A 671 -49.49 -33.47 -28.41
C SER A 671 -50.93 -33.92 -28.14
N ASP A 672 -51.67 -33.18 -27.31
CA ASP A 672 -53.08 -33.46 -27.03
C ASP A 672 -53.96 -33.25 -28.28
N MET A 673 -53.68 -32.21 -29.08
CA MET A 673 -54.36 -31.99 -30.36
C MET A 673 -54.05 -33.09 -31.38
N GLU A 674 -52.79 -33.51 -31.48
CA GLU A 674 -52.37 -34.61 -32.36
C GLU A 674 -53.05 -35.92 -31.97
N GLN A 675 -53.13 -36.23 -30.67
CA GLN A 675 -53.82 -37.41 -30.16
C GLN A 675 -55.32 -37.33 -30.45
N SER A 676 -55.96 -36.18 -30.19
CA SER A 676 -57.38 -35.97 -30.51
C SER A 676 -57.67 -36.14 -32.01
N TYR A 677 -56.76 -35.67 -32.87
CA TYR A 677 -56.86 -35.85 -34.31
C TYR A 677 -56.69 -37.32 -34.73
N ALA A 678 -55.74 -38.04 -34.13
CA ALA A 678 -55.54 -39.47 -34.36
C ALA A 678 -56.76 -40.30 -33.93
N ASP A 679 -57.36 -39.97 -32.79
CA ASP A 679 -58.59 -40.62 -32.30
C ASP A 679 -59.78 -40.34 -33.24
N ALA A 680 -59.91 -39.10 -33.72
CA ALA A 680 -60.94 -38.73 -34.68
C ALA A 680 -60.77 -39.46 -36.03
N LEU A 681 -59.53 -39.58 -36.54
CA LEU A 681 -59.25 -40.36 -37.74
C LEU A 681 -59.56 -41.84 -37.56
N SER A 682 -59.23 -42.40 -36.40
CA SER A 682 -59.54 -43.80 -36.06
C SER A 682 -61.04 -44.07 -36.00
N ALA A 683 -61.84 -43.08 -35.59
CA ALA A 683 -63.31 -43.17 -35.58
C ALA A 683 -63.96 -43.04 -36.97
N VAL A 684 -63.29 -42.41 -37.93
CA VAL A 684 -63.80 -42.17 -39.30
C VAL A 684 -63.37 -43.26 -40.29
N ALA A 685 -62.38 -44.10 -39.95
CA ALA A 685 -61.98 -45.24 -40.78
C ALA A 685 -63.15 -46.24 -40.93
N PRO A 686 -63.65 -46.50 -42.16
CA PRO A 686 -64.77 -47.41 -42.36
C PRO A 686 -64.34 -48.86 -42.08
N GLN A 687 -65.19 -49.60 -41.36
CA GLN A 687 -65.05 -51.05 -41.15
C GLN A 687 -65.06 -51.83 -42.46
#